data_AF-A0A7S4JRK9-F1
#
_entry.id   AF-A0A7S4JRK9-F1
#
_cell.length_a   1.000
_cell.length_b   1.000
_cell.length_c   1.000
_cell.angle_alpha   90.00
_cell.angle_beta   90.00
_cell.angle_gamma   90.00
#
_symmetry.space_group_name_H-M   'P 1'
#
loop_
_entity.id
_entity.type
_entity.pdbx_description
1 polymer ?
#
loop_
_entity_poly.entity_id
_entity_poly.type
_entity_poly.pdbx_seq_one_letter_code
_entity_poly.pdbx_strand_id
1 'polypeptide(L)'
;GDPRRRRRRRHRASSSLELELSGEGSRRGLIVPPEVSLDMCDYALPIDVALTPHVSWCFRMLSVAIDHLTPSCGTSPWRRHMMAEMRTSVAGKIASIPYLFKTLLLVADEDEADVILGLSVIRPALLYPGVVGYWLVFMIRARKARAVEFLELLSGATIEDWVGRKRGFSREEMDDFAERRREVFNVVSNLEGLVPSLLALRVHNIERAASTSIITYALDRAIKNPVSLGFLLFELILEIIMVMTYRIYVDGENLNRDVVKWCGLLSMVISAYFLLREGFTAVSVIGASGRGRWGREFKGYILDFWTINDIVGGALTLTSCLLKENKVLVPTMFAITIGFLWLKILGTLKTLNKHLATFILALVEIVKDIRWFLLILCLSIIMFADMIEIINKNMGLCPVQTTELGRRRLNAQADFCSNKLLDSYVRIYAVLVGDVNLEDFQESNIITAMFVFFTFFGILILLSVLIAIVEDAYSRAKIRSFALFGRARTEHVARQQIRERFLRPNETASVRFCGRDNLMEQLKRSIRWGVRMLVVGVAVIVMTMLILVNQAIFIKWRSDGVLRNLDLTLVVLAGLFAASLLSLGALLAKAKHERELRGVLGVLWAIAILPVRCFTQCLGRGEGDGEMRYASESFEDEWVSKLHYMEKQTKAIIDVSESRVVSTMNKTIKESEERVINESRQGVGELERELAKIITPEDVPLA
;
A
#
# COMPACT_ATOMS: atom_id res chain seq x y z
N GLY A 1 36.34 80.34 -47.82
CA GLY A 1 36.91 80.23 -46.47
C GLY A 1 36.29 79.04 -45.77
N ASP A 2 37.14 78.09 -45.36
CA ASP A 2 36.84 77.03 -44.38
C ASP A 2 36.61 77.70 -42.99
N PRO A 3 35.87 77.12 -42.02
CA PRO A 3 36.47 76.08 -41.19
C PRO A 3 35.53 74.96 -40.66
N ARG A 4 35.97 73.73 -40.91
CA ARG A 4 36.12 72.57 -39.98
C ARG A 4 35.84 72.82 -38.49
N ARG A 5 35.03 71.95 -37.88
CA ARG A 5 35.38 70.99 -36.80
C ARG A 5 34.16 70.59 -35.96
N ARG A 6 33.72 69.32 -36.05
CA ARG A 6 33.80 68.34 -34.95
C ARG A 6 33.13 67.03 -35.36
N ARG A 7 33.94 65.97 -35.39
CA ARG A 7 33.58 64.58 -35.66
C ARG A 7 33.97 63.76 -34.42
N ARG A 8 33.25 62.65 -34.22
CA ARG A 8 33.51 61.48 -33.35
C ARG A 8 32.80 61.46 -31.99
N ARG A 9 31.77 60.62 -31.87
CA ARG A 9 31.83 59.28 -31.22
C ARG A 9 30.42 58.69 -31.04
N ARG A 10 30.08 57.64 -31.80
CA ARG A 10 29.64 56.30 -31.33
C ARG A 10 28.81 55.59 -32.40
N HIS A 11 29.38 54.51 -32.92
CA HIS A 11 28.73 53.48 -33.71
C HIS A 11 28.28 52.33 -32.80
N ARG A 12 27.25 51.60 -33.28
CA ARG A 12 26.80 50.23 -32.94
C ARG A 12 25.83 50.04 -31.76
N ALA A 13 24.54 50.02 -32.10
CA ALA A 13 23.66 48.83 -32.16
C ALA A 13 22.33 49.34 -32.77
N SER A 14 21.82 49.07 -33.99
CA SER A 14 21.57 47.81 -34.73
C SER A 14 21.08 46.68 -33.84
N SER A 15 19.90 46.09 -33.98
CA SER A 15 18.80 46.18 -34.94
C SER A 15 17.96 44.94 -34.65
N SER A 16 16.67 45.08 -34.32
CA SER A 16 15.63 44.06 -34.55
C SER A 16 14.36 44.49 -33.81
N LEU A 17 13.54 45.24 -34.54
CA LEU A 17 12.16 45.53 -34.23
C LEU A 17 11.36 44.48 -35.01
N GLU A 18 10.93 43.41 -34.35
CA GLU A 18 9.97 42.46 -34.90
C GLU A 18 8.78 42.34 -33.94
N LEU A 19 7.61 42.35 -34.57
CA LEU A 19 6.28 42.35 -33.98
C LEU A 19 6.07 41.18 -33.01
N GLU A 20 5.77 41.48 -31.75
CA GLU A 20 5.01 40.60 -30.86
C GLU A 20 3.52 40.98 -30.94
N LEU A 21 2.82 40.37 -31.89
CA LEU A 21 1.37 40.24 -31.91
C LEU A 21 1.07 38.75 -32.11
N SER A 22 0.71 38.06 -31.02
CA SER A 22 -0.08 36.80 -30.96
C SER A 22 0.37 35.95 -29.77
N GLY A 23 -0.52 35.74 -28.79
CA GLY A 23 -0.34 34.64 -27.84
C GLY A 23 -0.79 34.81 -26.39
N GLU A 24 -1.53 35.87 -26.00
CA GLU A 24 -2.23 35.90 -24.71
C GLU A 24 -3.51 35.05 -24.77
N GLY A 25 -3.31 33.74 -24.85
CA GLY A 25 -4.36 32.75 -24.62
C GLY A 25 -4.76 32.76 -23.14
N SER A 26 -5.79 33.54 -22.82
CA SER A 26 -6.78 33.40 -21.74
C SER A 26 -6.54 32.24 -20.75
N ARG A 27 -5.50 32.31 -19.93
CA ARG A 27 -5.48 31.67 -18.61
C ARG A 27 -6.31 32.54 -17.68
N ARG A 28 -7.63 32.55 -17.87
CA ARG A 28 -8.53 32.90 -16.77
C ARG A 28 -8.26 31.87 -15.69
N GLY A 29 -7.48 32.27 -14.67
CA GLY A 29 -7.34 31.50 -13.45
C GLY A 29 -8.73 31.07 -13.05
N LEU A 30 -8.94 29.76 -12.94
CA LEU A 30 -10.20 29.18 -12.51
C LEU A 30 -10.53 29.90 -11.20
N ILE A 31 -11.49 30.83 -11.23
CA ILE A 31 -11.99 31.49 -10.03
C ILE A 31 -12.73 30.38 -9.31
N VAL A 32 -11.98 29.62 -8.51
CA VAL A 32 -12.57 28.78 -7.48
C VAL A 32 -13.34 29.79 -6.63
N PRO A 33 -14.69 29.71 -6.57
CA PRO A 33 -15.46 30.65 -5.79
C PRO A 33 -14.86 30.70 -4.38
N PRO A 34 -14.71 31.89 -3.78
CA PRO A 34 -14.04 32.04 -2.49
C PRO A 34 -14.60 31.01 -1.53
N GLU A 35 -13.71 30.18 -0.97
CA GLU A 35 -14.04 29.18 0.04
C GLU A 35 -14.77 29.90 1.17
N VAL A 36 -16.09 29.90 1.10
CA VAL A 36 -16.92 30.31 2.22
C VAL A 36 -16.60 29.27 3.28
N SER A 37 -15.84 29.69 4.29
CA SER A 37 -15.57 28.94 5.51
C SER A 37 -16.87 28.79 6.30
N LEU A 38 -17.82 28.06 5.72
CA LEU A 38 -19.06 27.66 6.38
C LEU A 38 -18.67 26.58 7.38
N ASP A 39 -18.95 26.82 8.66
CA ASP A 39 -18.86 25.82 9.72
C ASP A 39 -19.73 24.61 9.33
N MET A 40 -19.10 23.63 8.68
CA MET A 40 -19.73 22.51 7.96
C MET A 40 -20.19 21.37 8.88
N CYS A 41 -20.10 21.52 10.20
CA CYS A 41 -20.43 20.48 11.17
C CYS A 41 -21.95 20.22 11.32
N ASP A 42 -22.81 21.16 10.90
CA ASP A 42 -24.26 21.08 11.14
C ASP A 42 -25.12 20.80 9.89
N TYR A 43 -24.51 20.63 8.71
CA TYR A 43 -25.28 20.16 7.54
C TYR A 43 -25.54 18.66 7.66
N ALA A 44 -26.62 18.32 8.36
CA ALA A 44 -27.31 17.06 8.15
C ALA A 44 -27.55 16.95 6.63
N LEU A 45 -26.83 16.03 5.98
CA LEU A 45 -27.12 15.68 4.60
C LEU A 45 -28.60 15.28 4.56
N PRO A 46 -29.43 15.90 3.69
CA PRO A 46 -30.79 15.42 3.51
C PRO A 46 -30.70 13.93 3.21
N ILE A 47 -31.44 13.12 3.97
CA ILE A 47 -31.27 11.68 3.96
C ILE A 47 -31.60 11.16 2.56
N ASP A 48 -32.70 11.68 2.01
CA ASP A 48 -33.27 11.36 0.71
C ASP A 48 -33.88 12.64 0.09
N VAL A 49 -33.68 12.81 -1.22
CA VAL A 49 -34.27 13.88 -2.02
C VAL A 49 -35.31 13.24 -2.93
N ALA A 50 -36.57 13.63 -2.79
CA ALA A 50 -37.61 13.20 -3.72
C ALA A 50 -37.48 13.99 -5.03
N LEU A 51 -37.35 13.28 -6.14
CA LEU A 51 -37.35 13.91 -7.46
C LEU A 51 -38.79 14.02 -7.96
N THR A 52 -39.19 15.22 -8.41
CA THR A 52 -40.51 15.37 -9.02
C THR A 52 -40.46 14.88 -10.47
N PRO A 53 -41.52 14.24 -10.99
CA PRO A 53 -41.58 13.78 -12.38
C PRO A 53 -41.29 14.89 -13.41
N HIS A 54 -41.62 16.14 -13.06
CA HIS A 54 -41.34 17.31 -13.89
C HIS A 54 -39.83 17.56 -14.04
N VAL A 55 -39.05 17.44 -12.95
CA VAL A 55 -37.59 17.63 -13.00
C VAL A 55 -36.94 16.50 -13.80
N SER A 56 -37.39 15.26 -13.58
CA SER A 56 -36.97 14.08 -14.35
C SER A 56 -37.23 14.26 -15.85
N TRP A 57 -38.45 14.73 -16.20
CA TRP A 57 -38.81 15.05 -17.57
C TRP A 57 -37.94 16.15 -18.17
N CYS A 58 -37.65 17.23 -17.43
CA CYS A 58 -36.76 18.29 -17.89
C CYS A 58 -35.35 17.79 -18.23
N PHE A 59 -34.77 16.92 -17.39
CA PHE A 59 -33.47 16.31 -17.68
C PHE A 59 -33.51 15.43 -18.93
N ARG A 60 -34.56 14.60 -19.07
CA ARG A 60 -34.75 13.75 -20.26
C ARG A 60 -34.89 14.59 -21.52
N MET A 61 -35.70 15.65 -21.50
CA MET A 61 -35.89 16.55 -22.64
C MET A 61 -34.60 17.29 -23.00
N LEU A 62 -33.83 17.73 -22.01
CA LEU A 62 -32.54 18.36 -22.25
C LEU A 62 -31.54 17.37 -22.86
N SER A 63 -31.54 16.12 -22.39
CA SER A 63 -30.73 15.04 -22.98
C SER A 63 -31.11 14.78 -24.44
N VAL A 64 -32.41 14.66 -24.73
CA VAL A 64 -32.93 14.47 -26.09
C VAL A 64 -32.56 15.65 -26.99
N ALA A 65 -32.67 16.89 -26.50
CA ALA A 65 -32.28 18.07 -27.24
C ALA A 65 -30.77 18.06 -27.59
N ILE A 66 -29.91 17.68 -26.65
CA ILE A 66 -28.46 17.54 -26.89
C ILE A 66 -28.15 16.40 -27.86
N ASP A 67 -28.88 15.28 -27.76
CA ASP A 67 -28.73 14.16 -28.70
C ASP A 67 -29.13 14.56 -30.12
N HIS A 68 -30.16 15.41 -30.29
CA HIS A 68 -30.54 15.96 -31.59
C HIS A 68 -29.55 16.99 -32.14
N LEU A 69 -28.81 17.69 -31.27
CA LEU A 69 -27.69 18.53 -31.69
C LEU A 69 -26.49 17.70 -32.16
N THR A 70 -26.47 16.39 -31.90
CA THR A 70 -25.37 15.52 -32.32
C THR A 70 -25.46 15.30 -33.83
N PRO A 71 -24.45 15.73 -34.60
CA PRO A 71 -24.48 15.67 -36.05
C PRO A 71 -24.64 14.23 -36.57
N SER A 72 -25.56 14.03 -37.50
CA SER A 72 -25.68 12.78 -38.26
C SER A 72 -24.47 12.61 -39.21
N CYS A 73 -24.13 11.36 -39.55
CA CYS A 73 -23.10 11.06 -40.56
C CYS A 73 -23.37 11.86 -41.85
N GLY A 74 -22.39 12.68 -42.27
CA GLY A 74 -22.48 13.53 -43.48
C GLY A 74 -22.48 15.04 -43.23
N THR A 75 -22.59 15.51 -41.98
CA THR A 75 -22.46 16.96 -41.70
C THR A 75 -21.04 17.48 -41.94
N SER A 76 -20.94 18.70 -42.44
CA SER A 76 -19.66 19.40 -42.65
C SER A 76 -18.80 19.45 -41.38
N PRO A 77 -17.46 19.40 -41.49
CA PRO A 77 -16.54 19.47 -40.34
C PRO A 77 -16.78 20.67 -39.43
N TRP A 78 -17.06 21.86 -39.99
CA TRP A 78 -17.30 23.08 -39.22
C TRP A 78 -18.55 22.98 -38.33
N ARG A 79 -19.63 22.33 -38.84
CA ARG A 79 -20.86 22.14 -38.06
C ARG A 79 -20.66 21.15 -36.93
N ARG A 80 -19.82 20.12 -37.15
CA ARG A 80 -19.43 19.17 -36.09
C ARG A 80 -18.69 19.85 -34.96
N HIS A 81 -17.73 20.72 -35.29
CA HIS A 81 -16.98 21.46 -34.28
C HIS A 81 -17.89 22.41 -33.47
N MET A 82 -18.75 23.18 -34.14
CA MET A 82 -19.70 24.08 -33.49
C MET A 82 -20.68 23.35 -32.55
N MET A 83 -21.20 22.18 -32.95
CA MET A 83 -22.09 21.38 -32.11
C MET A 83 -21.35 20.76 -30.91
N ALA A 84 -20.10 20.32 -31.10
CA ALA A 84 -19.27 19.83 -30.01
C ALA A 84 -19.00 20.95 -28.99
N GLU A 85 -18.67 22.16 -29.45
CA GLU A 85 -18.46 23.34 -28.60
C GLU A 85 -19.75 23.74 -27.86
N MET A 86 -20.90 23.67 -28.52
CA MET A 86 -22.19 23.95 -27.87
C MET A 86 -22.49 22.92 -26.78
N ARG A 87 -22.22 21.63 -27.04
CA ARG A 87 -22.42 20.56 -26.04
C ARG A 87 -21.50 20.72 -24.84
N THR A 88 -20.22 21.00 -25.05
CA THR A 88 -19.27 21.25 -23.95
C THR A 88 -19.64 22.52 -23.20
N SER A 89 -20.09 23.58 -23.88
CA SER A 89 -20.60 24.79 -23.23
C SER A 89 -21.81 24.53 -22.33
N VAL A 90 -22.78 23.73 -22.78
CA VAL A 90 -23.94 23.33 -21.97
C VAL A 90 -23.51 22.46 -20.79
N ALA A 91 -22.67 21.45 -21.04
CA ALA A 91 -22.15 20.58 -19.98
C ALA A 91 -21.37 21.37 -18.92
N GLY A 92 -20.55 22.34 -19.33
CA GLY A 92 -19.83 23.24 -18.43
C GLY A 92 -20.76 24.12 -17.60
N LYS A 93 -21.84 24.64 -18.18
CA LYS A 93 -22.86 25.39 -17.43
C LYS A 93 -23.58 24.51 -16.42
N ILE A 94 -23.93 23.27 -16.76
CA ILE A 94 -24.56 22.32 -15.82
C ILE A 94 -23.60 21.97 -14.69
N ALA A 95 -22.34 21.69 -15.01
CA ALA A 95 -21.30 21.43 -14.02
C ALA A 95 -21.01 22.63 -13.11
N SER A 96 -21.27 23.85 -13.56
CA SER A 96 -21.13 25.07 -12.75
C SER A 96 -22.24 25.25 -11.71
N ILE A 97 -23.34 24.49 -11.80
CA ILE A 97 -24.44 24.57 -10.83
C ILE A 97 -23.97 23.94 -9.51
N PRO A 98 -23.83 24.73 -8.44
CA PRO A 98 -23.28 24.24 -7.19
C PRO A 98 -24.17 23.15 -6.59
N TYR A 99 -23.54 22.07 -6.12
CA TYR A 99 -24.21 20.93 -5.46
C TYR A 99 -25.23 20.17 -6.32
N LEU A 100 -25.36 20.45 -7.62
CA LEU A 100 -26.32 19.74 -8.47
C LEU A 100 -26.10 18.22 -8.40
N PHE A 101 -24.85 17.78 -8.62
CA PHE A 101 -24.49 16.37 -8.58
C PHE A 101 -24.62 15.76 -7.19
N LYS A 102 -24.34 16.51 -6.13
CA LYS A 102 -24.61 16.10 -4.76
C LYS A 102 -26.10 15.77 -4.59
N THR A 103 -26.99 16.64 -5.08
CA THR A 103 -28.43 16.45 -4.98
C THR A 103 -28.91 15.28 -5.83
N LEU A 104 -28.38 15.12 -7.05
CA LEU A 104 -28.70 13.98 -7.92
C LEU A 104 -28.30 12.63 -7.28
N LEU A 105 -27.17 12.58 -6.57
CA LEU A 105 -26.72 11.37 -5.85
C LEU A 105 -27.49 11.10 -4.56
N LEU A 106 -28.31 12.05 -4.10
CA LEU A 106 -29.16 11.90 -2.92
C LEU A 106 -30.63 11.62 -3.29
N VAL A 107 -30.92 11.41 -4.58
CA VAL A 107 -32.25 10.99 -5.03
C VAL A 107 -32.60 9.64 -4.41
N ALA A 108 -33.81 9.55 -3.84
CA ALA A 108 -34.26 8.39 -3.07
C ALA A 108 -34.47 7.13 -3.93
N ASP A 109 -35.01 7.33 -5.13
CA ASP A 109 -35.26 6.27 -6.10
C ASP A 109 -33.96 5.92 -6.83
N GLU A 110 -33.53 4.67 -6.67
CA GLU A 110 -32.26 4.23 -7.19
C GLU A 110 -32.22 4.15 -8.71
N ASP A 111 -33.32 3.68 -9.30
CA ASP A 111 -33.44 3.51 -10.74
C ASP A 111 -33.53 4.87 -11.43
N GLU A 112 -34.25 5.82 -10.83
CA GLU A 112 -34.38 7.16 -11.38
C GLU A 112 -33.06 7.94 -11.33
N ALA A 113 -32.31 7.81 -10.24
CA ALA A 113 -30.97 8.37 -10.11
C ALA A 113 -30.03 7.83 -11.21
N ASP A 114 -30.03 6.52 -11.43
CA ASP A 114 -29.19 5.86 -12.43
C ASP A 114 -29.57 6.26 -13.86
N VAL A 115 -30.88 6.37 -14.15
CA VAL A 115 -31.37 6.87 -15.43
C VAL A 115 -30.87 8.30 -15.68
N ILE A 116 -30.95 9.19 -14.67
CA ILE A 116 -30.54 10.60 -14.82
C ILE A 116 -29.03 10.74 -14.96
N LEU A 117 -28.24 10.04 -14.15
CA LEU A 117 -26.78 10.01 -14.28
C LEU A 117 -26.33 9.39 -15.61
N GLY A 118 -27.16 8.50 -16.18
CA GLY A 118 -26.97 7.90 -17.50
C GLY A 118 -27.26 8.81 -18.69
N LEU A 119 -27.89 9.98 -18.49
CA LEU A 119 -28.29 10.88 -19.57
C LEU A 119 -27.08 11.51 -20.29
N SER A 120 -27.22 11.70 -21.60
CA SER A 120 -26.16 12.23 -22.48
C SER A 120 -25.78 13.68 -22.19
N VAL A 121 -26.62 14.40 -21.45
CA VAL A 121 -26.34 15.74 -20.93
C VAL A 121 -25.50 15.72 -19.66
N ILE A 122 -25.72 14.74 -18.78
CA ILE A 122 -25.04 14.64 -17.48
C ILE A 122 -23.66 14.01 -17.65
N ARG A 123 -23.53 13.00 -18.53
CA ARG A 123 -22.28 12.27 -18.74
C ARG A 123 -21.08 13.16 -19.12
N PRO A 124 -21.16 14.10 -20.08
CA PRO A 124 -20.08 15.05 -20.34
C PRO A 124 -19.84 16.01 -19.17
N ALA A 125 -20.91 16.39 -18.45
CA ALA A 125 -20.80 17.31 -17.32
C ALA A 125 -19.98 16.70 -16.16
N LEU A 126 -20.00 15.36 -15.99
CA LEU A 126 -19.15 14.64 -15.00
C LEU A 126 -17.64 14.88 -15.19
N LEU A 127 -17.20 15.20 -16.41
CA LEU A 127 -15.79 15.42 -16.73
C LEU A 127 -15.32 16.85 -16.44
N TYR A 128 -16.17 17.70 -15.84
CA TYR A 128 -15.78 19.03 -15.41
C TYR A 128 -15.31 19.04 -13.95
N PRO A 129 -14.19 19.72 -13.64
CA PRO A 129 -13.64 19.75 -12.28
C PRO A 129 -14.58 20.37 -11.24
N GLY A 130 -15.47 21.29 -11.65
CA GLY A 130 -16.43 21.95 -10.76
C GLY A 130 -17.50 21.03 -10.18
N VAL A 131 -17.70 19.85 -10.76
CA VAL A 131 -18.65 18.85 -10.23
C VAL A 131 -18.19 18.28 -8.90
N VAL A 132 -16.88 18.12 -8.74
CA VAL A 132 -16.27 17.51 -7.56
C VAL A 132 -16.05 18.59 -6.51
N GLY A 133 -16.58 18.37 -5.30
CA GLY A 133 -16.33 19.25 -4.16
C GLY A 133 -16.17 18.49 -2.85
N TYR A 134 -15.92 19.22 -1.76
CA TYR A 134 -15.78 18.65 -0.42
C TYR A 134 -17.00 17.82 0.03
N TRP A 135 -18.18 18.08 -0.54
CA TRP A 135 -19.38 17.28 -0.32
C TRP A 135 -19.15 15.77 -0.54
N LEU A 136 -18.25 15.39 -1.46
CA LEU A 136 -17.90 14.00 -1.72
C LEU A 136 -17.24 13.33 -0.50
N VAL A 137 -16.29 14.03 0.13
CA VAL A 137 -15.61 13.57 1.36
C VAL A 137 -16.64 13.37 2.48
N PHE A 138 -17.62 14.28 2.60
CA PHE A 138 -18.69 14.16 3.57
C PHE A 138 -19.63 12.97 3.29
N MET A 139 -20.01 12.74 2.03
CA MET A 139 -20.86 11.60 1.67
C MET A 139 -20.15 10.27 1.94
N ILE A 140 -18.86 10.17 1.65
CA ILE A 140 -18.03 9.00 1.98
C ILE A 140 -17.98 8.80 3.49
N ARG A 141 -17.74 9.86 4.27
CA ARG A 141 -17.73 9.82 5.75
C ARG A 141 -19.10 9.46 6.34
N ALA A 142 -20.18 9.83 5.66
CA ALA A 142 -21.56 9.46 5.99
C ALA A 142 -21.91 8.04 5.53
N ARG A 143 -20.98 7.30 4.90
CA ARG A 143 -21.13 5.91 4.44
C ARG A 143 -22.18 5.72 3.36
N LYS A 144 -22.46 6.74 2.56
CA LYS A 144 -23.43 6.64 1.45
C LYS A 144 -22.78 5.86 0.29
N ALA A 145 -23.38 4.73 -0.10
CA ALA A 145 -22.90 3.89 -1.20
C ALA A 145 -22.82 4.66 -2.53
N ARG A 146 -23.76 5.60 -2.74
CA ARG A 146 -23.80 6.52 -3.88
C ARG A 146 -22.53 7.33 -4.11
N ALA A 147 -21.76 7.62 -3.07
CA ALA A 147 -20.46 8.29 -3.25
C ALA A 147 -19.43 7.38 -3.94
N VAL A 148 -19.49 6.08 -3.69
CA VAL A 148 -18.62 5.08 -4.35
C VAL A 148 -19.04 4.89 -5.80
N GLU A 149 -20.35 4.80 -6.06
CA GLU A 149 -20.87 4.74 -7.44
C GLU A 149 -20.51 5.98 -8.23
N PHE A 150 -20.54 7.17 -7.62
CA PHE A 150 -20.06 8.38 -8.28
C PHE A 150 -18.56 8.30 -8.65
N LEU A 151 -17.72 7.75 -7.76
CA LEU A 151 -16.30 7.50 -8.07
C LEU A 151 -16.14 6.45 -9.18
N GLU A 152 -16.98 5.42 -9.21
CA GLU A 152 -17.03 4.40 -10.27
C GLU A 152 -17.46 5.02 -11.60
N LEU A 153 -18.47 5.89 -11.62
CA LEU A 153 -18.94 6.62 -12.80
C LEU A 153 -17.85 7.54 -13.35
N LEU A 154 -17.17 8.31 -12.49
CA LEU A 154 -16.02 9.14 -12.90
C LEU A 154 -14.86 8.31 -13.42
N SER A 155 -14.63 7.15 -12.82
CA SER A 155 -13.58 6.22 -13.21
C SER A 155 -13.90 5.51 -14.53
N GLY A 156 -15.17 5.19 -14.77
CA GLY A 156 -15.66 4.45 -15.93
C GLY A 156 -16.06 5.33 -17.10
N ALA A 157 -16.01 6.65 -16.96
CA ALA A 157 -16.29 7.59 -18.04
C ALA A 157 -15.41 7.27 -19.27
N THR A 158 -16.08 7.10 -20.41
CA THR A 158 -15.47 6.77 -21.70
C THR A 158 -15.43 7.98 -22.63
N ILE A 159 -14.71 7.86 -23.74
CA ILE A 159 -14.74 8.91 -24.77
C ILE A 159 -16.13 9.07 -25.40
N GLU A 160 -16.91 7.99 -25.48
CA GLU A 160 -18.29 8.05 -25.99
C GLU A 160 -19.21 8.88 -25.08
N ASP A 161 -18.91 8.92 -23.79
CA ASP A 161 -19.65 9.73 -22.82
C ASP A 161 -19.39 11.22 -23.03
N TRP A 162 -18.17 11.58 -23.41
CA TRP A 162 -17.76 12.93 -23.76
C TRP A 162 -18.30 13.35 -25.14
N VAL A 163 -18.01 12.54 -26.15
CA VAL A 163 -18.21 12.84 -27.57
C VAL A 163 -19.64 12.52 -28.02
N GLY A 164 -20.30 11.53 -27.41
CA GLY A 164 -21.63 11.01 -27.77
C GLY A 164 -21.55 9.71 -28.56
N ARG A 165 -22.45 8.76 -28.28
CA ARG A 165 -22.43 7.39 -28.85
C ARG A 165 -22.55 7.29 -30.38
N LYS A 166 -23.08 8.32 -31.05
CA LYS A 166 -23.45 8.26 -32.47
C LYS A 166 -22.36 8.70 -33.44
N ARG A 167 -21.20 9.16 -32.98
CA ARG A 167 -20.15 9.71 -33.85
C ARG A 167 -18.78 9.09 -33.58
N GLY A 168 -18.00 8.93 -34.65
CA GLY A 168 -16.57 8.64 -34.53
C GLY A 168 -15.83 9.81 -33.87
N PHE A 169 -14.82 9.49 -33.07
CA PHE A 169 -14.01 10.45 -32.31
C PHE A 169 -12.75 10.84 -33.11
N SER A 170 -12.38 12.12 -33.05
CA SER A 170 -11.09 12.56 -33.58
C SER A 170 -9.96 12.32 -32.57
N ARG A 171 -8.71 12.31 -33.03
CA ARG A 171 -7.53 12.22 -32.13
C ARG A 171 -7.48 13.41 -31.16
N GLU A 172 -7.84 14.61 -31.63
CA GLU A 172 -7.91 15.81 -30.79
C GLU A 172 -8.95 15.67 -29.67
N GLU A 173 -10.11 15.05 -29.95
CA GLU A 173 -11.13 14.78 -28.93
C GLU A 173 -10.68 13.72 -27.91
N MET A 174 -9.85 12.75 -28.32
CA MET A 174 -9.22 11.78 -27.41
C MET A 174 -8.25 12.48 -26.45
N ASP A 175 -7.44 13.39 -26.98
CA ASP A 175 -6.46 14.14 -26.19
C ASP A 175 -7.16 15.11 -25.23
N ASP A 176 -8.19 15.84 -25.68
CA ASP A 176 -9.02 16.71 -24.83
C ASP A 176 -9.75 15.91 -23.74
N PHE A 177 -10.36 14.76 -24.08
CA PHE A 177 -10.96 13.87 -23.08
C PHE A 177 -9.93 13.41 -22.03
N ALA A 178 -8.74 12.99 -22.46
CA ALA A 178 -7.69 12.54 -21.55
C ALA A 178 -7.19 13.67 -20.64
N GLU A 179 -7.08 14.90 -21.15
CA GLU A 179 -6.73 16.10 -20.38
C GLU A 179 -7.82 16.41 -19.35
N ARG A 180 -9.10 16.49 -19.74
CA ARG A 180 -10.23 16.75 -18.84
C ARG A 180 -10.37 15.69 -17.75
N ARG A 181 -10.24 14.41 -18.10
CA ARG A 181 -10.26 13.32 -17.12
C ARG A 181 -9.12 13.47 -16.11
N ARG A 182 -7.92 13.86 -16.57
CA ARG A 182 -6.76 14.12 -15.69
C ARG A 182 -7.01 15.33 -14.78
N GLU A 183 -7.64 16.39 -15.27
CA GLU A 183 -8.04 17.55 -14.46
C GLU A 183 -8.98 17.14 -13.32
N VAL A 184 -10.04 16.37 -13.62
CA VAL A 184 -10.97 15.87 -12.60
C VAL A 184 -10.26 14.96 -11.59
N PHE A 185 -9.38 14.07 -12.05
CA PHE A 185 -8.60 13.21 -11.18
C PHE A 185 -7.67 14.02 -10.28
N ASN A 186 -7.09 15.10 -10.80
CA ASN A 186 -6.29 16.04 -10.01
C ASN A 186 -7.12 16.72 -8.93
N VAL A 187 -8.32 17.20 -9.26
CA VAL A 187 -9.24 17.80 -8.28
C VAL A 187 -9.63 16.80 -7.18
N VAL A 188 -10.03 15.59 -7.55
CA VAL A 188 -10.37 14.52 -6.58
C VAL A 188 -9.17 14.18 -5.70
N SER A 189 -7.98 14.02 -6.28
CA SER A 189 -6.76 13.72 -5.51
C SER A 189 -6.31 14.86 -4.58
N ASN A 190 -6.70 16.10 -4.88
CA ASN A 190 -6.42 17.28 -4.06
C ASN A 190 -7.46 17.47 -2.95
N LEU A 191 -8.58 16.73 -2.94
CA LEU A 191 -9.59 16.84 -1.89
C LEU A 191 -9.00 16.46 -0.53
N GLU A 192 -8.90 17.44 0.36
CA GLU A 192 -8.39 17.20 1.69
C GLU A 192 -9.31 16.26 2.47
N GLY A 193 -8.84 15.04 2.72
CA GLY A 193 -9.49 14.10 3.62
C GLY A 193 -10.20 12.97 2.90
N LEU A 194 -10.11 12.94 1.57
CA LEU A 194 -10.66 11.88 0.75
C LEU A 194 -10.18 10.50 1.21
N VAL A 195 -8.86 10.27 1.27
CA VAL A 195 -8.31 8.95 1.60
C VAL A 195 -8.66 8.51 3.04
N PRO A 196 -8.53 9.36 4.09
CA PRO A 196 -9.02 9.04 5.43
C PRO A 196 -10.51 8.77 5.48
N SER A 197 -11.32 9.51 4.71
CA SER A 197 -12.78 9.31 4.68
C SER A 197 -13.16 7.97 4.10
N LEU A 198 -12.39 7.40 3.17
CA LEU A 198 -12.63 6.05 2.63
C LEU A 198 -12.65 5.00 3.73
N LEU A 199 -11.86 5.14 4.80
CA LEU A 199 -11.88 4.19 5.94
C LEU A 199 -13.19 4.19 6.71
N ALA A 200 -14.02 5.23 6.56
CA ALA A 200 -15.35 5.23 7.14
C ALA A 200 -16.29 4.27 6.40
N LEU A 201 -16.04 3.93 5.13
CA LEU A 201 -16.90 3.04 4.35
C LEU A 201 -16.91 1.60 4.91
N ARG A 202 -17.93 0.83 4.53
CA ARG A 202 -17.94 -0.61 4.79
C ARG A 202 -16.83 -1.29 3.98
N VAL A 203 -16.30 -2.41 4.48
CA VAL A 203 -15.21 -3.16 3.83
C VAL A 203 -15.43 -3.38 2.33
N HIS A 204 -16.63 -3.83 1.94
CA HIS A 204 -16.97 -4.05 0.53
C HIS A 204 -16.91 -2.76 -0.31
N ASN A 205 -17.38 -1.65 0.24
CA ASN A 205 -17.38 -0.35 -0.42
C ASN A 205 -15.97 0.27 -0.49
N ILE A 206 -15.10 -0.03 0.48
CA ILE A 206 -13.67 0.35 0.42
C ILE A 206 -12.99 -0.38 -0.74
N GLU A 207 -13.23 -1.69 -0.86
CA GLU A 207 -12.67 -2.52 -1.93
C GLU A 207 -13.15 -2.04 -3.31
N ARG A 208 -14.45 -1.77 -3.47
CA ARG A 208 -15.02 -1.16 -4.67
C ARG A 208 -14.39 0.21 -4.98
N ALA A 209 -14.42 1.14 -4.02
CA ALA A 209 -13.85 2.48 -4.21
C ALA A 209 -12.35 2.43 -4.55
N ALA A 210 -11.57 1.59 -3.87
CA ALA A 210 -10.13 1.46 -4.09
C ALA A 210 -9.78 0.79 -5.42
N SER A 211 -10.71 0.04 -6.03
CA SER A 211 -10.55 -0.53 -7.36
C SER A 211 -10.75 0.50 -8.49
N THR A 212 -11.35 1.66 -8.19
CA THR A 212 -11.53 2.73 -9.19
C THR A 212 -10.20 3.36 -9.58
N SER A 213 -10.05 3.72 -10.86
CA SER A 213 -8.82 4.33 -11.39
C SER A 213 -8.56 5.70 -10.76
N ILE A 214 -9.62 6.42 -10.39
CA ILE A 214 -9.52 7.74 -9.77
C ILE A 214 -8.96 7.69 -8.35
N ILE A 215 -9.40 6.72 -7.54
CA ILE A 215 -8.82 6.50 -6.20
C ILE A 215 -7.42 5.92 -6.31
N THR A 216 -7.19 5.00 -7.26
CA THR A 216 -5.82 4.49 -7.52
C THR A 216 -4.87 5.63 -7.86
N TYR A 217 -5.29 6.57 -8.71
CA TYR A 217 -4.51 7.78 -9.03
C TYR A 217 -4.26 8.66 -7.80
N ALA A 218 -5.29 8.88 -6.96
CA ALA A 218 -5.15 9.64 -5.73
C ALA A 218 -4.18 8.97 -4.73
N LEU A 219 -4.24 7.63 -4.60
CA LEU A 219 -3.33 6.85 -3.77
C LEU A 219 -1.90 6.84 -4.31
N ASP A 220 -1.72 6.71 -5.63
CA ASP A 220 -0.40 6.80 -6.27
C ASP A 220 0.22 8.17 -6.03
N ARG A 221 -0.56 9.24 -6.17
CA ARG A 221 -0.09 10.60 -5.90
C ARG A 221 0.27 10.81 -4.43
N ALA A 222 -0.55 10.27 -3.51
CA ALA A 222 -0.29 10.36 -2.08
C ALA A 222 0.98 9.57 -1.66
N ILE A 223 1.20 8.38 -2.22
CA ILE A 223 2.41 7.58 -1.94
C ILE A 223 3.66 8.21 -2.57
N LYS A 224 3.54 8.78 -3.77
CA LYS A 224 4.64 9.50 -4.44
C LYS A 224 5.02 10.81 -3.76
N ASN A 225 4.26 11.26 -2.76
CA ASN A 225 4.67 12.39 -1.95
C ASN A 225 6.01 12.06 -1.27
N PRO A 226 7.09 12.81 -1.55
CA PRO A 226 8.41 12.46 -1.06
C PRO A 226 8.49 12.45 0.47
N VAL A 227 7.66 13.25 1.16
CA VAL A 227 7.57 13.21 2.63
C VAL A 227 7.07 11.84 3.08
N SER A 228 5.98 11.39 2.46
CA SER A 228 5.34 10.13 2.82
C SER A 228 6.24 8.93 2.50
N LEU A 229 6.87 8.94 1.34
CA LEU A 229 7.86 7.93 0.94
C LEU A 229 9.09 7.92 1.88
N GLY A 230 9.58 9.11 2.25
CA GLY A 230 10.73 9.26 3.15
C GLY A 230 10.44 8.69 4.55
N PHE A 231 9.26 8.95 5.10
CA PHE A 231 8.84 8.33 6.37
C PHE A 231 8.78 6.80 6.28
N LEU A 232 8.23 6.27 5.19
CA LEU A 232 8.12 4.83 5.01
C LEU A 232 9.51 4.17 4.91
N LEU A 233 10.42 4.75 4.12
CA LEU A 233 11.79 4.26 3.99
C LEU A 233 12.56 4.35 5.32
N PHE A 234 12.38 5.43 6.07
CA PHE A 234 12.94 5.59 7.41
C PHE A 234 12.45 4.51 8.37
N GLU A 235 11.14 4.21 8.37
CA GLU A 235 10.55 3.15 9.19
C GLU A 235 11.14 1.77 8.82
N LEU A 236 11.27 1.46 7.53
CA LEU A 236 11.88 0.21 7.07
C LEU A 236 13.34 0.07 7.54
N ILE A 237 14.13 1.14 7.43
CA ILE A 237 15.53 1.13 7.87
C ILE A 237 15.62 0.91 9.39
N LEU A 238 14.77 1.58 10.18
CA LEU A 238 14.70 1.36 11.63
C LEU A 238 14.34 -0.08 11.99
N GLU A 239 13.44 -0.71 11.25
CA GLU A 239 13.09 -2.12 11.46
C GLU A 239 14.28 -3.05 11.19
N ILE A 240 14.99 -2.84 10.07
CA ILE A 240 16.18 -3.63 9.74
C ILE A 240 17.27 -3.44 10.81
N ILE A 241 17.51 -2.20 11.25
CA ILE A 241 18.45 -1.91 12.34
C ILE A 241 18.04 -2.65 13.61
N MET A 242 16.76 -2.58 14.01
CA MET A 242 16.25 -3.27 15.19
C MET A 242 16.48 -4.78 15.13
N VAL A 243 16.23 -5.43 13.99
CA VAL A 243 16.46 -6.87 13.82
C VAL A 243 17.95 -7.21 13.97
N MET A 244 18.82 -6.42 13.33
CA MET A 244 20.26 -6.63 13.40
C MET A 244 20.81 -6.40 14.81
N THR A 245 20.42 -5.32 15.48
CA THR A 245 20.88 -4.99 16.84
C THR A 245 20.36 -5.98 17.86
N TYR A 246 19.12 -6.45 17.70
CA TYR A 246 18.55 -7.48 18.56
C TYR A 246 19.27 -8.82 18.39
N ARG A 247 19.61 -9.21 17.15
CA ARG A 247 20.40 -10.41 16.89
C ARG A 247 21.79 -10.35 17.54
N ILE A 248 22.50 -9.23 17.37
CA ILE A 248 23.81 -9.02 18.04
C ILE A 248 23.68 -9.08 19.56
N TYR A 249 22.58 -8.56 20.12
CA TYR A 249 22.31 -8.60 21.55
C TYR A 249 22.09 -10.03 22.09
N VAL A 250 21.44 -10.89 21.30
CA VAL A 250 21.17 -12.30 21.62
C VAL A 250 22.41 -13.16 21.43
N ASP A 251 23.09 -13.07 20.28
CA ASP A 251 24.24 -13.92 19.92
C ASP A 251 25.55 -13.48 20.61
N GLY A 252 25.56 -12.30 21.24
CA GLY A 252 26.77 -11.60 21.67
C GLY A 252 27.48 -12.14 22.91
N GLU A 253 27.30 -13.41 23.31
CA GLU A 253 28.05 -13.99 24.45
C GLU A 253 29.57 -13.89 24.27
N ASN A 254 30.05 -13.93 23.02
CA ASN A 254 31.48 -13.81 22.67
C ASN A 254 31.92 -12.38 22.29
N LEU A 255 31.00 -11.41 22.29
CA LEU A 255 31.27 -10.02 21.95
C LEU A 255 31.63 -9.20 23.19
N ASN A 256 32.22 -8.02 22.99
CA ASN A 256 32.52 -7.11 24.11
C ASN A 256 31.21 -6.77 24.84
N ARG A 257 31.20 -6.90 26.17
CA ARG A 257 30.02 -6.65 27.02
C ARG A 257 29.42 -5.26 26.77
N ASP A 258 30.25 -4.27 26.49
CA ASP A 258 29.80 -2.92 26.19
C ASP A 258 29.01 -2.85 24.88
N VAL A 259 29.48 -3.52 23.82
CA VAL A 259 28.79 -3.56 22.52
C VAL A 259 27.42 -4.20 22.68
N VAL A 260 27.35 -5.34 23.37
CA VAL A 260 26.10 -6.04 23.66
C VAL A 260 25.13 -5.14 24.44
N LYS A 261 25.62 -4.42 25.45
CA LYS A 261 24.82 -3.48 26.25
C LYS A 261 24.25 -2.35 25.38
N TRP A 262 25.06 -1.76 24.51
CA TRP A 262 24.61 -0.71 23.59
C TRP A 262 23.62 -1.21 22.54
N CYS A 263 23.83 -2.40 21.96
CA CYS A 263 22.88 -3.01 21.03
C CYS A 263 21.53 -3.33 21.69
N GLY A 264 21.55 -3.80 22.95
CA GLY A 264 20.35 -4.01 23.75
C GLY A 264 19.60 -2.71 24.02
N LEU A 265 20.31 -1.65 24.46
CA LEU A 265 19.73 -0.33 24.68
C LEU A 265 19.12 0.25 23.40
N LEU A 266 19.83 0.14 22.28
CA LEU A 266 19.35 0.60 20.97
C LEU A 266 18.07 -0.13 20.56
N SER A 267 18.04 -1.45 20.72
CA SER A 267 16.84 -2.27 20.42
C SER A 267 15.65 -1.89 21.31
N MET A 268 15.89 -1.60 22.60
CA MET A 268 14.85 -1.11 23.51
C MET A 268 14.29 0.25 23.08
N VAL A 269 15.16 1.21 22.73
CA VAL A 269 14.74 2.55 22.29
C VAL A 269 13.92 2.48 21.01
N ILE A 270 14.37 1.70 20.02
CA ILE A 270 13.65 1.55 18.74
C ILE A 270 12.30 0.84 18.97
N SER A 271 12.27 -0.20 19.81
CA SER A 271 11.01 -0.88 20.14
C SER A 271 10.01 0.05 20.86
N ALA A 272 10.48 0.82 21.85
CA ALA A 272 9.66 1.81 22.54
C ALA A 272 9.11 2.86 21.58
N TYR A 273 9.92 3.31 20.61
CA TYR A 273 9.46 4.20 19.55
C TYR A 273 8.31 3.60 18.73
N PHE A 274 8.42 2.34 18.30
CA PHE A 274 7.35 1.67 17.55
C PHE A 274 6.07 1.48 18.37
N LEU A 275 6.18 1.10 19.65
CA LEU A 275 5.02 0.97 20.54
C LEU A 275 4.32 2.31 20.76
N LEU A 276 5.10 3.38 21.02
CA LEU A 276 4.56 4.72 21.18
C LEU A 276 3.89 5.20 19.88
N ARG A 277 4.54 4.99 18.74
CA ARG A 277 3.98 5.30 17.41
C ARG A 277 2.65 4.60 17.17
N GLU A 278 2.54 3.30 17.49
CA GLU A 278 1.30 2.55 17.29
C GLU A 278 0.22 3.02 18.28
N GLY A 279 0.60 3.33 19.52
CA GLY A 279 -0.27 4.01 20.49
C GLY A 279 -0.81 5.35 19.97
N PHE A 280 0.03 6.17 19.34
CA PHE A 280 -0.42 7.44 18.73
C PHE A 280 -1.37 7.21 17.56
N THR A 281 -1.11 6.18 16.74
CA THR A 281 -2.00 5.82 15.63
C THR A 281 -3.36 5.41 16.18
N ALA A 282 -3.39 4.55 17.21
CA ALA A 282 -4.61 4.16 17.92
C ALA A 282 -5.38 5.39 18.45
N VAL A 283 -4.70 6.29 19.16
CA VAL A 283 -5.31 7.52 19.69
C VAL A 283 -5.84 8.43 18.57
N SER A 284 -5.13 8.51 17.44
CA SER A 284 -5.56 9.32 16.30
C SER A 284 -6.81 8.75 15.62
N VAL A 285 -6.93 7.42 15.52
CA VAL A 285 -8.11 6.73 15.00
C VAL A 285 -9.30 6.93 15.94
N ILE A 286 -9.08 6.80 17.26
CA ILE A 286 -10.11 7.10 18.27
C ILE A 286 -10.57 8.56 18.15
N GLY A 287 -9.66 9.51 17.98
CA GLY A 287 -9.99 10.92 17.83
C GLY A 287 -10.71 11.26 16.52
N ALA A 288 -10.47 10.50 15.46
CA ALA A 288 -11.15 10.67 14.16
C ALA A 288 -12.56 10.04 14.16
N SER A 289 -12.75 8.97 14.94
CA SER A 289 -14.03 8.28 15.09
C SER A 289 -14.94 9.06 16.05
N GLY A 290 -16.08 9.54 15.59
CA GLY A 290 -17.01 10.30 16.44
C GLY A 290 -17.49 9.52 17.67
N ARG A 291 -18.03 10.23 18.68
CA ARG A 291 -18.38 9.72 20.04
C ARG A 291 -19.22 8.42 20.08
N GLY A 292 -20.02 8.13 19.05
CA GLY A 292 -20.82 6.89 18.95
C GLY A 292 -20.24 5.78 18.04
N ARG A 293 -19.12 6.02 17.34
CA ARG A 293 -18.57 5.13 16.29
C ARG A 293 -17.24 4.46 16.64
N TRP A 294 -16.56 4.96 17.67
CA TRP A 294 -15.25 4.52 18.14
C TRP A 294 -15.10 3.00 18.29
N GLY A 295 -16.03 2.31 18.95
CA GLY A 295 -15.88 0.88 19.28
C GLY A 295 -15.75 -0.03 18.07
N ARG A 296 -16.38 0.28 16.93
CA ARG A 296 -16.32 -0.58 15.74
C ARG A 296 -15.01 -0.39 14.97
N GLU A 297 -14.62 0.86 14.75
CA GLU A 297 -13.39 1.20 14.00
C GLU A 297 -12.15 0.82 14.81
N PHE A 298 -12.16 1.10 16.11
CA PHE A 298 -11.08 0.70 17.02
C PHE A 298 -10.95 -0.82 17.15
N LYS A 299 -12.07 -1.56 17.24
CA LYS A 299 -12.03 -3.03 17.24
C LYS A 299 -11.47 -3.58 15.94
N GLY A 300 -11.84 -3.00 14.79
CA GLY A 300 -11.26 -3.39 13.50
C GLY A 300 -9.75 -3.15 13.44
N TYR A 301 -9.29 -2.03 14.01
CA TYR A 301 -7.87 -1.69 14.09
C TYR A 301 -7.08 -2.61 15.03
N ILE A 302 -7.55 -2.84 16.26
CA ILE A 302 -6.87 -3.72 17.23
C ILE A 302 -6.84 -5.17 16.76
N LEU A 303 -7.88 -5.63 16.07
CA LEU A 303 -7.96 -7.00 15.55
C LEU A 303 -7.23 -7.18 14.21
N ASP A 304 -6.63 -6.13 13.64
CA ASP A 304 -5.80 -6.26 12.46
C ASP A 304 -4.54 -7.06 12.81
N PHE A 305 -4.33 -8.17 12.10
CA PHE A 305 -3.22 -9.11 12.35
C PHE A 305 -1.86 -8.40 12.41
N TRP A 306 -1.66 -7.42 11.53
CA TRP A 306 -0.41 -6.67 11.46
C TRP A 306 -0.21 -5.74 12.65
N THR A 307 -1.26 -5.06 13.10
CA THR A 307 -1.20 -4.22 14.30
C THR A 307 -0.95 -5.08 15.56
N ILE A 308 -1.55 -6.27 15.65
CA ILE A 308 -1.24 -7.22 16.74
C ILE A 308 0.24 -7.61 16.67
N ASN A 309 0.75 -7.99 15.49
CA ASN A 309 2.14 -8.35 15.30
C ASN A 309 3.10 -7.22 15.72
N ASP A 310 2.77 -5.97 15.38
CA ASP A 310 3.60 -4.81 15.71
C ASP A 310 3.64 -4.52 17.22
N ILE A 311 2.48 -4.61 17.90
CA ILE A 311 2.38 -4.41 19.35
C ILE A 311 3.06 -5.56 20.10
N VAL A 312 2.75 -6.81 19.74
CA VAL A 312 3.32 -8.00 20.39
C VAL A 312 4.83 -8.08 20.13
N GLY A 313 5.29 -7.87 18.89
CA GLY A 313 6.71 -7.89 18.55
C GLY A 313 7.51 -6.81 19.28
N GLY A 314 6.97 -5.59 19.38
CA GLY A 314 7.57 -4.52 20.18
C GLY A 314 7.63 -4.86 21.67
N ALA A 315 6.52 -5.32 22.26
CA ALA A 315 6.44 -5.68 23.66
C ALA A 315 7.38 -6.86 24.02
N LEU A 316 7.45 -7.88 23.15
CA LEU A 316 8.36 -9.02 23.31
C LEU A 316 9.82 -8.60 23.21
N THR A 317 10.16 -7.68 22.32
CA THR A 317 11.52 -7.13 22.22
C THR A 317 11.90 -6.35 23.48
N LEU A 318 10.99 -5.52 23.99
CA LEU A 318 11.24 -4.73 25.20
C LEU A 318 11.38 -5.64 26.43
N THR A 319 10.47 -6.58 26.61
CA THR A 319 10.51 -7.55 27.73
C THR A 319 11.74 -8.46 27.66
N SER A 320 12.11 -8.92 26.46
CA SER A 320 13.33 -9.72 26.23
C SER A 320 14.60 -8.97 26.65
N CYS A 321 14.70 -7.68 26.33
CA CYS A 321 15.86 -6.88 26.73
C CYS A 321 15.92 -6.61 28.24
N LEU A 322 14.78 -6.58 28.93
CA LEU A 322 14.69 -6.38 30.37
C LEU A 322 14.94 -7.67 31.16
N LEU A 323 14.57 -8.84 30.63
CA LEU A 323 14.59 -10.12 31.33
C LEU A 323 15.88 -10.94 31.17
N LYS A 324 16.95 -10.37 30.59
CA LYS A 324 18.19 -11.10 30.25
C LYS A 324 18.83 -11.88 31.41
N GLU A 325 18.53 -11.52 32.65
CA GLU A 325 19.07 -12.20 33.83
C GLU A 325 18.53 -13.64 34.03
N ASN A 326 17.39 -13.99 33.42
CA ASN A 326 16.73 -15.29 33.61
C ASN A 326 17.17 -16.37 32.59
N LYS A 327 18.20 -17.16 32.93
CA LYS A 327 18.83 -18.13 32.00
C LYS A 327 17.91 -19.19 31.36
N VAL A 328 16.77 -19.55 31.97
CA VAL A 328 15.93 -20.68 31.51
C VAL A 328 14.88 -20.28 30.47
N LEU A 329 14.14 -19.18 30.68
CA LEU A 329 13.03 -18.76 29.80
C LEU A 329 13.50 -17.90 28.61
N VAL A 330 14.68 -17.30 28.75
CA VAL A 330 15.20 -16.29 27.84
C VAL A 330 15.46 -16.80 26.41
N PRO A 331 16.06 -18.00 26.18
CA PRO A 331 16.34 -18.46 24.82
C PRO A 331 15.08 -18.64 23.96
N THR A 332 14.02 -19.21 24.54
CA THR A 332 12.74 -19.41 23.84
C THR A 332 12.08 -18.07 23.52
N MET A 333 12.09 -17.12 24.47
CA MET A 333 11.57 -15.77 24.24
C MET A 333 12.34 -15.04 23.13
N PHE A 334 13.66 -15.19 23.08
CA PHE A 334 14.49 -14.61 22.02
C PHE A 334 14.15 -15.19 20.63
N ALA A 335 13.99 -16.51 20.55
CA ALA A 335 13.61 -17.20 19.31
C ALA A 335 12.21 -16.78 18.81
N ILE A 336 11.25 -16.64 19.71
CA ILE A 336 9.90 -16.17 19.36
C ILE A 336 9.96 -14.70 18.91
N THR A 337 10.66 -13.86 19.66
CA THR A 337 10.77 -12.42 19.36
C THR A 337 11.38 -12.18 17.98
N ILE A 338 12.46 -12.88 17.61
CA ILE A 338 13.07 -12.72 16.28
C ILE A 338 12.10 -13.12 15.17
N GLY A 339 11.23 -14.12 15.39
CA GLY A 339 10.15 -14.48 14.45
C GLY A 339 9.17 -13.33 14.21
N PHE A 340 8.68 -12.69 15.28
CA PHE A 340 7.80 -11.52 15.18
C PHE A 340 8.47 -10.32 14.49
N LEU A 341 9.77 -10.12 14.74
CA LEU A 341 10.54 -9.05 14.10
C LEU A 341 10.67 -9.25 12.57
N TRP A 342 10.87 -10.48 12.11
CA TRP A 342 10.86 -10.80 10.67
C TRP A 342 9.47 -10.65 10.05
N LEU A 343 8.42 -11.10 10.74
CA LEU A 343 7.03 -10.88 10.31
C LEU A 343 6.72 -9.40 10.18
N LYS A 344 7.25 -8.56 11.08
CA LYS A 344 7.10 -7.10 11.01
C LYS A 344 7.72 -6.52 9.73
N ILE A 345 8.94 -6.94 9.36
CA ILE A 345 9.57 -6.51 8.10
C ILE A 345 8.68 -6.88 6.89
N LEU A 346 8.08 -8.07 6.86
CA LEU A 346 7.14 -8.46 5.80
C LEU A 346 5.90 -7.55 5.79
N GLY A 347 5.42 -7.17 6.96
CA GLY A 347 4.33 -6.21 7.15
C GLY A 347 4.61 -4.85 6.53
N THR A 348 5.84 -4.36 6.63
CA THR A 348 6.27 -3.09 6.02
C THR A 348 6.55 -3.25 4.53
N LEU A 349 7.19 -4.33 4.10
CA LEU A 349 7.46 -4.58 2.67
C LEU A 349 6.18 -4.71 1.83
N LYS A 350 5.07 -5.16 2.42
CA LYS A 350 3.76 -5.24 1.74
C LYS A 350 3.27 -3.87 1.25
N THR A 351 3.73 -2.75 1.80
CA THR A 351 3.28 -1.41 1.39
C THR A 351 4.09 -0.85 0.22
N LEU A 352 5.31 -1.37 0.02
CA LEU A 352 6.26 -0.93 -1.00
C LEU A 352 6.05 -1.58 -2.36
N ASN A 353 5.81 -2.88 -2.38
CA ASN A 353 5.78 -3.65 -3.63
C ASN A 353 4.41 -4.28 -3.85
N LYS A 354 3.76 -3.91 -4.97
CA LYS A 354 2.46 -4.45 -5.38
C LYS A 354 2.43 -5.97 -5.49
N HIS A 355 3.46 -6.59 -6.06
CA HIS A 355 3.53 -8.04 -6.24
C HIS A 355 3.66 -8.75 -4.89
N LEU A 356 4.49 -8.20 -3.99
CA LEU A 356 4.64 -8.76 -2.66
C LEU A 356 3.37 -8.56 -1.81
N ALA A 357 2.73 -7.41 -1.92
CA ALA A 357 1.49 -7.10 -1.22
C ALA A 357 0.37 -8.08 -1.57
N THR A 358 0.18 -8.32 -2.87
CA THR A 358 -0.83 -9.26 -3.37
C THR A 358 -0.55 -10.68 -2.92
N PHE A 359 0.72 -11.10 -2.93
CA PHE A 359 1.14 -12.40 -2.39
C PHE A 359 0.85 -12.54 -0.89
N ILE A 360 1.26 -11.56 -0.07
CA ILE A 360 1.05 -11.58 1.38
C ILE A 360 -0.44 -11.57 1.73
N LEU A 361 -1.23 -10.73 1.05
CA LEU A 361 -2.68 -10.66 1.27
C LEU A 361 -3.38 -11.96 0.87
N ALA A 362 -2.95 -12.59 -0.24
CA ALA A 362 -3.47 -13.89 -0.64
C ALA A 362 -3.13 -14.98 0.39
N LEU A 363 -1.91 -14.97 0.93
CA LEU A 363 -1.50 -15.91 1.98
C LEU A 363 -2.36 -15.78 3.24
N VAL A 364 -2.64 -14.54 3.67
CA VAL A 364 -3.53 -14.30 4.83
C VAL A 364 -4.94 -14.83 4.59
N GLU A 365 -5.47 -14.70 3.37
CA GLU A 365 -6.79 -15.24 3.04
C GLU A 365 -6.79 -16.77 3.01
N ILE A 366 -5.76 -17.38 2.43
CA ILE A 366 -5.56 -18.83 2.41
C ILE A 366 -5.50 -19.40 3.84
N VAL A 367 -4.79 -18.75 4.76
CA VAL A 367 -4.71 -19.16 6.17
C VAL A 367 -6.09 -19.12 6.86
N LYS A 368 -6.94 -18.14 6.53
CA LYS A 368 -8.31 -18.08 7.07
C LYS A 368 -9.19 -19.20 6.54
N ASP A 369 -9.07 -19.53 5.25
CA ASP A 369 -9.85 -20.60 4.62
C ASP A 369 -9.44 -21.98 5.18
N ILE A 370 -8.14 -22.18 5.45
CA ILE A 370 -7.58 -23.45 5.94
C ILE A 370 -7.85 -23.69 7.44
N ARG A 371 -8.35 -22.71 8.20
CA ARG A 371 -8.54 -22.83 9.66
C ARG A 371 -9.36 -24.06 10.10
N TRP A 372 -10.40 -24.41 9.34
CA TRP A 372 -11.25 -25.56 9.64
C TRP A 372 -10.56 -26.87 9.32
N PHE A 373 -9.79 -26.89 8.24
CA PHE A 373 -8.95 -28.02 7.90
C PHE A 373 -7.89 -28.26 8.99
N LEU A 374 -7.20 -27.21 9.46
CA LEU A 374 -6.22 -27.32 10.55
C LEU A 374 -6.84 -27.84 11.85
N LEU A 375 -8.10 -27.49 12.14
CA LEU A 375 -8.83 -28.01 13.28
C LEU A 375 -9.05 -29.53 13.14
N ILE A 376 -9.54 -29.99 11.98
CA ILE A 376 -9.73 -31.42 11.70
C ILE A 376 -8.38 -32.16 11.77
N LEU A 377 -7.33 -31.58 11.20
CA LEU A 377 -5.98 -32.13 11.24
C LEU A 377 -5.48 -32.26 12.68
N CYS A 378 -5.61 -31.20 13.49
CA CYS A 378 -5.21 -31.21 14.89
C CYS A 378 -5.98 -32.26 15.70
N LEU A 379 -7.31 -32.36 15.52
CA LEU A 379 -8.11 -33.41 16.15
C LEU A 379 -7.67 -34.81 15.73
N SER A 380 -7.33 -35.02 14.46
CA SER A 380 -6.82 -36.30 14.00
C SER A 380 -5.48 -36.65 14.65
N ILE A 381 -4.53 -35.70 14.74
CA ILE A 381 -3.24 -35.91 15.41
C ILE A 381 -3.43 -36.28 16.88
N ILE A 382 -4.29 -35.54 17.59
CA ILE A 382 -4.58 -35.82 19.01
C ILE A 382 -5.19 -37.21 19.16
N MET A 383 -6.21 -37.53 18.35
CA MET A 383 -6.89 -38.82 18.39
C MET A 383 -5.92 -39.99 18.16
N PHE A 384 -5.08 -39.93 17.13
CA PHE A 384 -4.15 -41.01 16.82
C PHE A 384 -2.99 -41.12 17.82
N ALA A 385 -2.50 -39.98 18.33
CA ALA A 385 -1.48 -39.97 19.38
C ALA A 385 -2.00 -40.60 20.67
N ASP A 386 -3.20 -40.22 21.13
CA ASP A 386 -3.79 -40.77 22.34
C ASP A 386 -4.04 -42.28 22.18
N MET A 387 -4.50 -42.74 21.02
CA MET A 387 -4.69 -44.18 20.77
C MET A 387 -3.38 -44.97 20.83
N ILE A 388 -2.31 -44.47 20.20
CA ILE A 388 -1.00 -45.14 20.20
C ILE A 388 -0.38 -45.13 21.61
N GLU A 389 -0.50 -44.02 22.34
CA GLU A 389 -0.03 -43.90 23.73
C GLU A 389 -0.72 -44.91 24.65
N ILE A 390 -2.05 -45.04 24.56
CA ILE A 390 -2.83 -46.00 25.35
C ILE A 390 -2.42 -47.44 25.03
N ILE A 391 -2.25 -47.77 23.75
CA ILE A 391 -1.82 -49.12 23.33
C ILE A 391 -0.43 -49.45 23.88
N ASN A 392 0.53 -48.53 23.74
CA ASN A 392 1.90 -48.73 24.22
C ASN A 392 1.97 -48.92 25.75
N LYS A 393 1.18 -48.14 26.50
CA LYS A 393 1.08 -48.27 27.96
C LYS A 393 0.42 -49.58 28.38
N ASN A 394 -0.68 -49.97 27.75
CA ASN A 394 -1.43 -51.17 28.11
C ASN A 394 -0.72 -52.48 27.71
N MET A 395 0.05 -52.47 26.61
CA MET A 395 0.84 -53.64 26.18
C MET A 395 2.14 -53.82 26.97
N GLY A 396 2.47 -52.90 27.89
CA GLY A 396 3.72 -52.95 28.65
C GLY A 396 4.97 -52.71 27.79
N LEU A 397 4.82 -52.07 26.62
CA LEU A 397 5.91 -51.73 25.70
C LEU A 397 6.76 -50.55 26.20
N CYS A 398 6.37 -49.94 27.32
CA CYS A 398 7.16 -48.92 28.00
C CYS A 398 8.09 -49.59 29.03
N PRO A 399 9.38 -49.82 28.70
CA PRO A 399 10.30 -50.41 29.65
C PRO A 399 10.46 -49.49 30.86
N VAL A 400 10.19 -50.01 32.05
CA VAL A 400 10.53 -49.34 33.30
C VAL A 400 12.06 -49.28 33.36
N GLN A 401 12.64 -48.13 33.01
CA GLN A 401 14.08 -47.91 33.16
C GLN A 401 14.42 -47.84 34.64
N THR A 402 14.68 -49.00 35.27
CA THR A 402 15.39 -49.08 36.54
C THR A 402 16.85 -48.71 36.28
N THR A 403 17.19 -47.45 36.52
CA THR A 403 18.52 -46.91 36.30
C THR A 403 19.53 -47.45 37.32
N GLU A 404 20.36 -48.41 36.95
CA GLU A 404 21.57 -48.73 37.73
C GLU A 404 22.87 -48.17 37.11
N LEU A 405 22.94 -47.83 35.82
CA LEU A 405 24.14 -47.19 35.26
C LEU A 405 23.84 -46.06 34.25
N GLY A 406 23.54 -44.88 34.79
CA GLY A 406 24.13 -43.57 34.45
C GLY A 406 24.29 -43.08 33.01
N ARG A 407 23.84 -43.77 31.96
CA ARG A 407 23.99 -43.32 30.57
C ARG A 407 22.72 -43.55 29.77
N ARG A 408 21.82 -42.57 29.85
CA ARG A 408 20.60 -42.46 29.03
C ARG A 408 20.98 -42.29 27.56
N ARG A 409 21.01 -43.38 26.78
CA ARG A 409 20.65 -43.29 25.37
C ARG A 409 19.12 -43.37 25.32
N LEU A 410 18.46 -42.23 25.10
CA LEU A 410 17.04 -42.19 24.77
C LEU A 410 16.89 -42.89 23.42
N ASN A 411 16.38 -44.13 23.42
CA ASN A 411 15.90 -44.77 22.21
C ASN A 411 14.60 -44.07 21.79
N ALA A 412 14.35 -43.91 20.49
CA ALA A 412 13.19 -43.19 19.94
C ALA A 412 11.82 -43.71 20.45
N GLN A 413 11.75 -44.98 20.89
CA GLN A 413 10.59 -45.54 21.61
C GLN A 413 10.23 -44.82 22.92
N ALA A 414 11.15 -44.06 23.50
CA ALA A 414 10.90 -43.29 24.72
C ALA A 414 9.90 -42.15 24.51
N ASP A 415 9.64 -41.70 23.28
CA ASP A 415 8.79 -40.54 23.02
C ASP A 415 7.31 -40.83 23.33
N PHE A 416 6.81 -42.04 22.99
CA PHE A 416 5.45 -42.47 23.33
C PHE A 416 5.27 -42.89 24.79
N CYS A 417 6.38 -43.15 25.48
CA CYS A 417 6.41 -43.52 26.89
C CYS A 417 6.79 -42.34 27.81
N SER A 418 7.02 -41.15 27.22
CA SER A 418 7.31 -39.93 27.97
C SER A 418 6.08 -39.50 28.76
N ASN A 419 6.28 -39.00 29.98
CA ASN A 419 5.19 -38.40 30.76
C ASN A 419 4.68 -37.07 30.15
N LYS A 420 5.30 -36.58 29.07
CA LYS A 420 4.92 -35.36 28.39
C LYS A 420 4.09 -35.71 27.15
N LEU A 421 2.79 -35.41 27.19
CA LEU A 421 1.86 -35.62 26.08
C LEU A 421 2.32 -34.96 24.76
N LEU A 422 3.02 -33.82 24.85
CA LEU A 422 3.55 -33.12 23.67
C LEU A 422 4.54 -33.95 22.85
N ASP A 423 5.32 -34.83 23.48
CA ASP A 423 6.31 -35.63 22.77
C ASP A 423 5.60 -36.62 21.83
N SER A 424 4.51 -37.23 22.31
CA SER A 424 3.65 -38.12 21.51
C SER A 424 2.93 -37.38 20.38
N TYR A 425 2.39 -36.18 20.64
CA TYR A 425 1.74 -35.37 19.59
C TYR A 425 2.71 -34.91 18.50
N VAL A 426 3.91 -34.48 18.88
CA VAL A 426 4.96 -34.08 17.92
C VAL A 426 5.41 -35.28 17.10
N ARG A 427 5.51 -36.47 17.70
CA ARG A 427 5.88 -37.70 16.99
C ARG A 427 4.86 -38.09 15.91
N ILE A 428 3.56 -38.02 16.21
CA ILE A 428 2.51 -38.29 15.20
C ILE A 428 2.47 -37.21 14.12
N TYR A 429 2.72 -35.95 14.47
CA TYR A 429 2.88 -34.90 13.47
C TYR A 429 4.11 -35.13 12.58
N ALA A 430 5.23 -35.60 13.13
CA ALA A 430 6.42 -35.95 12.35
C ALA A 430 6.12 -37.07 11.34
N VAL A 431 5.37 -38.10 11.77
CA VAL A 431 4.87 -39.16 10.88
C VAL A 431 3.99 -38.60 9.75
N LEU A 432 3.09 -37.66 10.05
CA LEU A 432 2.26 -36.99 9.04
C LEU A 432 3.11 -36.23 7.99
N VAL A 433 4.22 -35.63 8.42
CA VAL A 433 5.18 -34.94 7.54
C VAL A 433 6.05 -35.92 6.74
N GLY A 434 6.05 -37.20 7.11
CA GLY A 434 6.79 -38.27 6.43
C GLY A 434 8.07 -38.71 7.13
N ASP A 435 8.34 -38.22 8.34
CA ASP A 435 9.43 -38.71 9.18
C ASP A 435 9.00 -40.01 9.89
N VAL A 436 9.23 -41.14 9.23
CA VAL A 436 8.82 -42.46 9.69
C VAL A 436 10.03 -43.35 9.93
N ASN A 437 10.29 -43.68 11.20
CA ASN A 437 11.13 -44.81 11.55
C ASN A 437 10.25 -46.05 11.71
N LEU A 438 10.37 -47.01 10.78
CA LEU A 438 9.58 -48.23 10.77
C LEU A 438 9.82 -49.11 12.02
N GLU A 439 11.02 -49.06 12.59
CA GLU A 439 11.40 -49.80 13.79
C GLU A 439 10.47 -49.52 14.97
N ASP A 440 9.95 -48.30 15.09
CA ASP A 440 9.07 -47.89 16.19
C ASP A 440 7.65 -48.47 16.09
N PHE A 441 7.25 -49.01 14.92
CA PHE A 441 5.89 -49.50 14.66
C PHE A 441 5.81 -51.00 14.38
N GLN A 442 6.95 -51.71 14.34
CA GLN A 442 7.03 -53.13 13.98
C GLN A 442 6.79 -54.09 15.16
N GLU A 443 6.74 -53.60 16.40
CA GLU A 443 6.61 -54.47 17.58
C GLU A 443 5.21 -55.10 17.74
N SER A 444 4.17 -54.48 17.18
CA SER A 444 2.79 -54.96 17.30
C SER A 444 2.02 -54.76 16.00
N ASN A 445 1.41 -55.84 15.52
CA ASN A 445 0.56 -55.83 14.32
C ASN A 445 -0.56 -54.78 14.39
N ILE A 446 -1.10 -54.53 15.59
CA ILE A 446 -2.16 -53.54 15.80
C ILE A 446 -1.62 -52.13 15.57
N ILE A 447 -0.44 -51.82 16.12
CA ILE A 447 0.24 -50.53 15.94
C ILE A 447 0.59 -50.32 14.47
N THR A 448 1.13 -51.35 13.80
CA THR A 448 1.41 -51.30 12.36
C THR A 448 0.14 -51.03 11.55
N ALA A 449 -0.98 -51.70 11.86
CA ALA A 449 -2.25 -51.49 11.18
C ALA A 449 -2.79 -50.07 11.39
N MET A 450 -2.72 -49.53 12.62
CA MET A 450 -3.11 -48.15 12.93
C MET A 450 -2.23 -47.13 12.21
N PHE A 451 -0.92 -47.38 12.11
CA PHE A 451 0.01 -46.57 11.35
C PHE A 451 -0.33 -46.56 9.85
N VAL A 452 -0.63 -47.72 9.25
CA VAL A 452 -1.07 -47.81 7.85
C VAL A 452 -2.38 -47.05 7.63
N PHE A 453 -3.34 -47.16 8.55
CA PHE A 453 -4.59 -46.41 8.47
C PHE A 453 -4.36 -44.90 8.61
N PHE A 454 -3.51 -44.47 9.55
CA PHE A 454 -3.17 -43.07 9.76
C PHE A 454 -2.45 -42.46 8.55
N THR A 455 -1.49 -43.16 7.96
CA THR A 455 -0.79 -42.69 6.76
C THR A 455 -1.72 -42.61 5.55
N PHE A 456 -2.59 -43.60 5.35
CA PHE A 456 -3.63 -43.54 4.32
C PHE A 456 -4.57 -42.33 4.52
N PHE A 457 -5.10 -42.14 5.72
CA PHE A 457 -6.03 -41.06 6.01
C PHE A 457 -5.36 -39.68 6.03
N GLY A 458 -4.25 -39.53 6.74
CA GLY A 458 -3.54 -38.27 6.93
C GLY A 458 -2.76 -37.82 5.69
N ILE A 459 -1.93 -38.70 5.13
CA ILE A 459 -1.04 -38.34 4.01
C ILE A 459 -1.80 -38.38 2.68
N LEU A 460 -2.59 -39.43 2.41
CA LEU A 460 -3.26 -39.51 1.10
C LEU A 460 -4.53 -38.67 1.04
N ILE A 461 -5.42 -38.78 2.03
CA ILE A 461 -6.72 -38.09 1.98
C ILE A 461 -6.58 -36.64 2.43
N LEU A 462 -6.15 -36.39 3.67
CA LEU A 462 -6.13 -35.03 4.24
C LEU A 462 -5.18 -34.10 3.48
N LEU A 463 -3.97 -34.54 3.11
CA LEU A 463 -3.04 -33.67 2.36
C LEU A 463 -3.55 -33.34 0.94
N SER A 464 -4.18 -34.31 0.25
CA SER A 464 -4.77 -34.05 -1.07
C SER A 464 -5.93 -33.05 -0.99
N VAL A 465 -6.76 -33.15 0.05
CA VAL A 465 -7.84 -32.20 0.31
C VAL A 465 -7.27 -30.80 0.65
N LEU A 466 -6.18 -30.73 1.41
CA LEU A 466 -5.51 -29.46 1.70
C LEU A 466 -5.03 -28.77 0.43
N ILE A 467 -4.37 -29.50 -0.48
CA ILE A 467 -3.89 -28.96 -1.75
C ILE A 467 -5.06 -28.40 -2.57
N ALA A 468 -6.17 -29.13 -2.67
CA ALA A 468 -7.36 -28.67 -3.38
C ALA A 468 -7.95 -27.39 -2.75
N ILE A 469 -8.05 -27.32 -1.42
CA ILE A 469 -8.52 -26.13 -0.71
C ILE A 469 -7.58 -24.94 -0.95
N VAL A 470 -6.27 -25.16 -0.90
CA VAL A 470 -5.26 -24.12 -1.14
C VAL A 470 -5.35 -23.59 -2.58
N GLU A 471 -5.50 -24.46 -3.57
CA GLU A 471 -5.60 -24.07 -4.99
C GLU A 471 -6.84 -23.22 -5.25
N ASP A 472 -7.99 -23.65 -4.74
CA ASP A 472 -9.26 -22.93 -4.87
C ASP A 472 -9.21 -21.57 -4.13
N ALA A 473 -8.70 -21.55 -2.89
CA ALA A 473 -8.49 -20.32 -2.13
C ALA A 473 -7.52 -19.36 -2.81
N TYR A 474 -6.42 -19.87 -3.37
CA TYR A 474 -5.45 -19.08 -4.12
C TYR A 474 -6.07 -18.47 -5.38
N SER A 475 -6.87 -19.22 -6.12
CA SER A 475 -7.55 -18.72 -7.33
C SER A 475 -8.51 -17.57 -7.00
N ARG A 476 -9.33 -17.71 -5.95
CA ARG A 476 -10.22 -16.65 -5.45
C ARG A 476 -9.45 -15.44 -4.96
N ALA A 477 -8.40 -15.67 -4.17
CA ALA A 477 -7.55 -14.60 -3.66
C ALA A 477 -6.87 -13.83 -4.79
N LYS A 478 -6.43 -14.50 -5.86
CA LYS A 478 -5.80 -13.88 -7.03
C LYS A 478 -6.76 -12.95 -7.76
N ILE A 479 -8.02 -13.36 -7.97
CA ILE A 479 -9.06 -12.51 -8.58
C ILE A 479 -9.34 -11.29 -7.72
N ARG A 480 -9.44 -11.47 -6.39
CA ARG A 480 -9.69 -10.38 -5.44
C ARG A 480 -8.43 -9.56 -5.11
N SER A 481 -7.25 -9.97 -5.58
CA SER A 481 -5.97 -9.42 -5.13
C SER A 481 -5.83 -7.93 -5.43
N PHE A 482 -6.39 -7.45 -6.54
CA PHE A 482 -6.41 -6.03 -6.87
C PHE A 482 -7.25 -5.20 -5.89
N ALA A 483 -8.44 -5.68 -5.53
CA ALA A 483 -9.32 -5.00 -4.58
C ALA A 483 -8.73 -5.02 -3.15
N LEU A 484 -8.16 -6.16 -2.74
CA LEU A 484 -7.47 -6.30 -1.45
C LEU A 484 -6.23 -5.39 -1.38
N PHE A 485 -5.47 -5.31 -2.48
CA PHE A 485 -4.31 -4.41 -2.56
C PHE A 485 -4.72 -2.94 -2.48
N GLY A 486 -5.75 -2.55 -3.23
CA GLY A 486 -6.31 -1.19 -3.17
C GLY A 486 -6.74 -0.82 -1.75
N ARG A 487 -7.42 -1.74 -1.06
CA ARG A 487 -7.81 -1.56 0.35
C ARG A 487 -6.60 -1.41 1.26
N ALA A 488 -5.60 -2.29 1.17
CA ALA A 488 -4.40 -2.22 2.00
C ALA A 488 -3.63 -0.91 1.79
N ARG A 489 -3.53 -0.43 0.55
CA ARG A 489 -2.93 0.87 0.24
C ARG A 489 -3.76 2.04 0.78
N THR A 490 -5.08 1.98 0.61
CA THR A 490 -5.99 3.00 1.14
C THR A 490 -5.83 3.13 2.65
N GLU A 491 -5.79 2.01 3.36
CA GLU A 491 -5.58 1.95 4.80
C GLU A 491 -4.22 2.50 5.22
N HIS A 492 -3.16 2.09 4.54
CA HIS A 492 -1.82 2.60 4.83
C HIS A 492 -1.71 4.12 4.61
N VAL A 493 -2.13 4.61 3.45
CA VAL A 493 -2.09 6.04 3.09
C VAL A 493 -3.00 6.86 4.01
N ALA A 494 -4.18 6.36 4.34
CA ALA A 494 -5.08 7.03 5.28
C ALA A 494 -4.43 7.17 6.66
N ARG A 495 -3.86 6.08 7.21
CA ARG A 495 -3.13 6.12 8.49
C ARG A 495 -1.98 7.13 8.42
N GLN A 496 -1.25 7.18 7.30
CA GLN A 496 -0.17 8.15 7.11
C GLN A 496 -0.67 9.60 7.04
N GLN A 497 -1.72 9.88 6.28
CA GLN A 497 -2.30 11.22 6.19
C GLN A 497 -2.90 11.68 7.52
N ILE A 498 -3.51 10.79 8.29
CA ILE A 498 -4.00 11.09 9.65
C ILE A 498 -2.83 11.48 10.55
N ARG A 499 -1.71 10.74 10.50
CA ARG A 499 -0.48 11.09 11.23
C ARG A 499 0.11 12.42 10.79
N GLU A 500 0.21 12.66 9.50
CA GLU A 500 0.72 13.93 8.95
C GLU A 500 -0.15 15.12 9.37
N ARG A 501 -1.48 14.99 9.33
CA ARG A 501 -2.41 16.02 9.82
C ARG A 501 -2.27 16.25 11.31
N PHE A 502 -2.16 15.18 12.08
CA PHE A 502 -1.91 15.29 13.51
C PHE A 502 -0.61 16.07 13.78
N LEU A 503 0.41 15.89 12.95
CA LEU A 503 1.69 16.59 13.05
C LEU A 503 1.70 18.02 12.48
N ARG A 504 0.70 18.47 11.69
CA ARG A 504 0.62 19.81 11.09
C ARG A 504 -0.48 20.68 11.74
N PRO A 505 -0.14 21.56 12.71
CA PRO A 505 -1.12 22.34 13.48
C PRO A 505 -1.79 23.48 12.72
N ASN A 506 -1.13 24.05 11.71
CA ASN A 506 -1.41 25.42 11.27
C ASN A 506 -2.31 25.54 10.03
N GLU A 507 -2.68 24.45 9.36
CA GLU A 507 -3.45 24.53 8.10
C GLU A 507 -4.95 24.27 8.29
N THR A 508 -5.38 23.65 9.39
CA THR A 508 -6.82 23.36 9.59
C THR A 508 -7.50 24.44 10.43
N ALA A 509 -7.41 25.69 9.97
CA ALA A 509 -8.41 26.69 10.29
C ALA A 509 -9.69 26.34 9.51
N SER A 510 -10.60 25.53 10.08
CA SER A 510 -12.07 25.66 9.84
C SER A 510 -12.93 24.51 10.34
N VAL A 511 -12.44 23.28 10.58
CA VAL A 511 -13.32 22.25 11.18
C VAL A 511 -13.29 22.38 12.69
N ARG A 512 -13.89 23.46 13.21
CA ARG A 512 -14.25 23.56 14.62
C ARG A 512 -15.20 22.40 14.92
N PHE A 513 -14.69 21.38 15.61
CA PHE A 513 -15.56 20.44 16.28
C PHE A 513 -16.36 21.24 17.31
N CYS A 514 -17.63 21.53 17.02
CA CYS A 514 -18.55 22.19 17.94
C CYS A 514 -18.67 21.32 19.21
N GLY A 515 -17.93 21.69 20.24
CA GLY A 515 -17.88 20.93 21.48
C GLY A 515 -16.82 21.46 22.44
N ARG A 516 -17.29 21.92 23.60
CA ARG A 516 -16.62 22.65 24.69
C ARG A 516 -15.50 21.87 25.40
N ASP A 517 -14.45 21.44 24.71
CA ASP A 517 -13.34 20.69 25.33
C ASP A 517 -11.97 21.38 25.15
N ASN A 518 -11.78 22.54 25.79
CA ASN A 518 -10.45 23.20 25.88
C ASN A 518 -9.35 22.25 26.38
N LEU A 519 -9.71 21.29 27.24
CA LEU A 519 -8.80 20.29 27.79
C LEU A 519 -8.32 19.29 26.73
N MET A 520 -9.20 18.85 25.83
CA MET A 520 -8.83 17.94 24.74
C MET A 520 -7.91 18.64 23.74
N GLU A 521 -8.12 19.93 23.50
CA GLU A 521 -7.26 20.69 22.60
C GLU A 521 -5.87 20.94 23.20
N GLN A 522 -5.78 21.24 24.49
CA GLN A 522 -4.52 21.30 25.21
C GLN A 522 -3.79 19.95 25.21
N LEU A 523 -4.49 18.85 25.51
CA LEU A 523 -3.92 17.50 25.46
C LEU A 523 -3.39 17.17 24.06
N LYS A 524 -4.14 17.51 23.00
CA LYS A 524 -3.70 17.37 21.61
C LYS A 524 -2.46 18.21 21.31
N ARG A 525 -2.36 19.45 21.81
CA ARG A 525 -1.14 20.28 21.66
C ARG A 525 0.06 19.60 22.34
N SER A 526 -0.08 19.16 23.59
CA SER A 526 1.00 18.51 24.33
C SER A 526 1.44 17.19 23.69
N ILE A 527 0.49 16.34 23.26
CA ILE A 527 0.80 15.10 22.56
C ILE A 527 1.55 15.39 21.26
N ARG A 528 1.12 16.39 20.48
CA ARG A 528 1.79 16.75 19.21
C ARG A 528 3.26 17.15 19.41
N TRP A 529 3.52 18.01 20.39
CA TRP A 529 4.90 18.38 20.74
C TRP A 529 5.69 17.18 21.23
N GLY A 530 5.09 16.34 22.08
CA GLY A 530 5.68 15.09 22.54
C GLY A 530 6.08 14.17 21.39
N VAL A 531 5.23 13.96 20.38
CA VAL A 531 5.53 13.12 19.22
C VAL A 531 6.68 13.68 18.40
N ARG A 532 6.69 14.99 18.12
CA ARG A 532 7.77 15.63 17.35
C ARG A 532 9.12 15.49 18.08
N MET A 533 9.13 15.77 19.38
CA MET A 533 10.32 15.64 20.21
C MET A 533 10.76 14.17 20.34
N LEU A 534 9.81 13.23 20.39
CA LEU A 534 10.12 11.80 20.40
C LEU A 534 10.76 11.35 19.08
N VAL A 535 10.20 11.72 17.92
CA VAL A 535 10.76 11.33 16.61
C VAL A 535 12.18 11.89 16.44
N VAL A 536 12.37 13.17 16.74
CA VAL A 536 13.70 13.80 16.65
C VAL A 536 14.65 13.21 17.68
N GLY A 537 14.20 13.04 18.93
CA GLY A 537 14.99 12.47 20.01
C GLY A 537 15.44 11.04 19.71
N VAL A 538 14.53 10.19 19.22
CA VAL A 538 14.84 8.82 18.82
C VAL A 538 15.79 8.81 17.63
N ALA A 539 15.60 9.65 16.62
CA ALA A 539 16.53 9.75 15.49
C ALA A 539 17.95 10.13 15.96
N VAL A 540 18.07 11.11 16.86
CA VAL A 540 19.35 11.53 17.44
C VAL A 540 19.97 10.40 18.27
N ILE A 541 19.20 9.74 19.14
CA ILE A 541 19.67 8.64 19.98
C ILE A 541 20.11 7.45 19.11
N VAL A 542 19.34 7.07 18.10
CA VAL A 542 19.71 5.99 17.19
C VAL A 542 20.99 6.33 16.44
N MET A 543 21.13 7.56 15.93
CA MET A 543 22.36 8.00 15.27
C MET A 543 23.57 7.96 16.19
N THR A 544 23.46 8.50 17.42
CA THR A 544 24.58 8.50 18.36
C THR A 544 24.97 7.08 18.77
N MET A 545 23.99 6.21 19.01
CA MET A 545 24.24 4.80 19.33
C MET A 545 24.88 4.05 18.17
N LEU A 546 24.44 4.29 16.93
CA LEU A 546 25.07 3.68 15.74
C LEU A 546 26.54 4.12 15.59
N ILE A 547 26.84 5.39 15.85
CA ILE A 547 28.21 5.91 15.84
C ILE A 547 29.05 5.21 16.92
N LEU A 548 28.53 5.10 18.14
CA LEU A 548 29.23 4.45 19.25
C LEU A 548 29.47 2.95 18.98
N VAL A 549 28.47 2.27 18.44
CA VAL A 549 28.57 0.85 18.05
C VAL A 549 29.62 0.69 16.95
N ASN A 550 29.60 1.52 15.91
CA ASN A 550 30.59 1.47 14.83
C ASN A 550 32.01 1.73 15.35
N GLN A 551 32.20 2.68 16.27
CA GLN A 551 33.50 2.93 16.88
C GLN A 551 34.00 1.73 17.72
N ALA A 552 33.13 1.13 18.53
CA ALA A 552 33.48 -0.01 19.36
C ALA A 552 33.82 -1.25 18.52
N ILE A 553 33.07 -1.49 17.45
CA ILE A 553 33.33 -2.57 16.49
C ILE A 553 34.65 -2.34 15.77
N PHE A 554 34.92 -1.12 15.29
CA PHE A 554 36.15 -0.78 14.58
C PHE A 554 37.41 -1.02 15.43
N ILE A 555 37.37 -0.71 16.72
CA ILE A 555 38.49 -0.98 17.64
C ILE A 555 38.80 -2.49 17.71
N LYS A 556 37.76 -3.34 17.70
CA LYS A 556 37.92 -4.81 17.71
C LYS A 556 38.27 -5.37 16.33
N TRP A 557 37.77 -4.76 15.24
CA TRP A 557 38.07 -5.15 13.86
C TRP A 557 39.56 -5.15 13.56
N ARG A 558 40.30 -4.19 14.14
CA ARG A 558 41.76 -4.12 14.05
C ARG A 558 42.47 -5.38 14.59
N SER A 559 41.80 -6.19 15.40
CA SER A 559 42.36 -7.40 16.02
C SER A 559 42.11 -8.68 15.20
N ASP A 560 40.88 -8.91 14.69
CA ASP A 560 40.45 -10.31 14.43
C ASP A 560 40.09 -10.66 12.97
N GLY A 561 40.08 -9.73 12.01
CA GLY A 561 39.94 -10.00 10.55
C GLY A 561 38.61 -10.62 10.04
N VAL A 562 37.89 -11.41 10.84
CA VAL A 562 36.70 -12.19 10.46
C VAL A 562 35.40 -11.36 10.43
N LEU A 563 35.39 -10.18 11.06
CA LEU A 563 34.19 -9.32 11.18
C LEU A 563 33.89 -8.44 9.93
N ARG A 564 34.65 -8.60 8.84
CA ARG A 564 34.65 -7.66 7.70
C ARG A 564 33.28 -7.46 7.02
N ASN A 565 32.44 -8.49 6.96
CA ASN A 565 31.13 -8.43 6.27
C ASN A 565 30.01 -7.80 7.11
N LEU A 566 30.05 -7.98 8.44
CA LEU A 566 29.05 -7.41 9.35
C LEU A 566 29.22 -5.89 9.45
N ASP A 567 30.48 -5.44 9.50
CA ASP A 567 30.85 -4.03 9.64
C ASP A 567 30.43 -3.22 8.42
N LEU A 568 30.67 -3.74 7.21
CA LEU A 568 30.24 -3.08 5.98
C LEU A 568 28.71 -2.90 5.96
N THR A 569 27.96 -3.91 6.42
CA THR A 569 26.50 -3.86 6.45
C THR A 569 26.00 -2.79 7.42
N LEU A 570 26.57 -2.70 8.64
CA LEU A 570 26.20 -1.69 9.63
C LEU A 570 26.58 -0.27 9.20
N VAL A 571 27.75 -0.09 8.57
CA VAL A 571 28.17 1.19 8.01
C VAL A 571 27.25 1.64 6.89
N VAL A 572 26.89 0.74 5.97
CA VAL A 572 25.93 1.03 4.89
C VAL A 572 24.56 1.38 5.48
N LEU A 573 24.08 0.63 6.48
CA LEU A 573 22.80 0.94 7.15
C LEU A 573 22.83 2.30 7.86
N ALA A 574 23.92 2.64 8.54
CA ALA A 574 24.09 3.95 9.18
C ALA A 574 24.13 5.08 8.13
N GLY A 575 24.80 4.87 6.99
CA GLY A 575 24.82 5.80 5.87
C GLY A 575 23.44 5.99 5.24
N LEU A 576 22.71 4.91 4.99
CA LEU A 576 21.33 4.94 4.49
C LEU A 576 20.38 5.64 5.48
N PHE A 577 20.56 5.39 6.77
CA PHE A 577 19.78 6.05 7.83
C PHE A 577 20.07 7.55 7.87
N ALA A 578 21.35 7.97 7.82
CA ALA A 578 21.75 9.37 7.74
C ALA A 578 21.18 10.06 6.49
N ALA A 579 21.27 9.40 5.32
CA ALA A 579 20.69 9.90 4.07
C ALA A 579 19.17 10.04 4.16
N SER A 580 18.48 9.07 4.78
CA SER A 580 17.03 9.13 4.99
C SER A 580 16.65 10.32 5.88
N LEU A 581 17.40 10.56 6.96
CA LEU A 581 17.19 11.71 7.85
C LEU A 581 17.45 13.04 7.16
N LEU A 582 18.52 13.13 6.36
CA LEU A 582 18.82 14.32 5.55
C LEU A 582 17.73 14.60 4.52
N SER A 583 17.24 13.56 3.84
CA SER A 583 16.13 13.68 2.89
C SER A 583 14.85 14.15 3.59
N LEU A 584 14.53 13.58 4.75
CA LEU A 584 13.36 13.97 5.54
C LEU A 584 13.50 15.42 6.05
N GLY A 585 14.68 15.80 6.54
CA GLY A 585 14.98 17.15 6.97
C GLY A 585 14.84 18.17 5.82
N ALA A 586 15.42 17.88 4.65
CA ALA A 586 15.30 18.73 3.47
C ALA A 586 13.85 18.87 3.00
N LEU A 587 13.07 17.79 3.05
CA LEU A 587 11.66 17.81 2.70
C LEU A 587 10.82 18.60 3.69
N LEU A 588 11.08 18.47 4.99
CA LEU A 588 10.41 19.27 6.02
C LEU A 588 10.78 20.76 5.90
N ALA A 589 12.04 21.07 5.58
CA ALA A 589 12.49 22.45 5.34
C ALA A 589 11.84 23.06 4.10
N LYS A 590 11.62 22.27 3.03
CA LYS A 590 10.91 22.71 1.82
C LYS A 590 9.42 22.85 2.06
N ALA A 591 8.83 21.99 2.88
CA ALA A 591 7.40 21.98 3.17
C ALA A 591 6.94 23.17 4.03
N LYS A 592 7.84 23.93 4.67
CA LYS A 592 7.41 25.07 5.49
C LYS A 592 8.49 26.12 5.73
N HIS A 593 8.09 27.38 5.59
CA HIS A 593 8.88 28.58 5.85
C HIS A 593 8.96 28.92 7.37
N GLU A 594 9.03 27.92 8.26
CA GLU A 594 9.11 28.16 9.71
C GLU A 594 10.57 28.29 10.14
N ARG A 595 10.92 29.45 10.73
CA ARG A 595 12.28 29.75 11.22
C ARG A 595 12.75 28.79 12.31
N GLU A 596 11.83 28.25 13.11
CA GLU A 596 12.15 27.31 14.20
C GLU A 596 12.73 25.99 13.70
N LEU A 597 12.34 25.53 12.51
CA LEU A 597 12.81 24.27 11.96
C LEU A 597 14.29 24.33 11.52
N ARG A 598 14.82 25.53 11.22
CA ARG A 598 16.22 25.69 10.80
C ARG A 598 17.21 25.31 11.89
N GLY A 599 16.89 25.60 13.16
CA GLY A 599 17.72 25.21 14.29
C GLY A 599 17.84 23.68 14.42
N VAL A 600 16.70 23.00 14.33
CA VAL A 600 16.66 21.52 14.38
C VAL A 600 17.34 20.91 13.16
N LEU A 601 17.15 21.48 11.96
CA LEU A 601 17.85 21.02 10.76
C LEU A 601 19.37 21.16 10.87
N GLY A 602 19.86 22.27 11.43
CA GLY A 602 21.29 22.49 11.63
C GLY A 602 21.90 21.42 12.53
N VAL A 603 21.21 21.06 13.63
CA VAL A 603 21.62 19.98 14.53
C VAL A 603 21.59 18.61 13.83
N LEU A 604 20.50 18.30 13.12
CA LEU A 604 20.39 17.04 12.36
C LEU A 604 21.46 16.92 11.28
N TRP A 605 21.77 18.01 10.57
CA TRP A 605 22.81 18.05 9.55
C TRP A 605 24.19 17.83 10.15
N ALA A 606 24.50 18.48 11.27
CA ALA A 606 25.75 18.26 12.00
C ALA A 606 25.91 16.79 12.45
N ILE A 607 24.83 16.19 12.97
CA ILE A 607 24.83 14.78 13.41
C ILE A 607 24.93 13.82 12.23
N ALA A 608 24.25 14.08 11.12
CA ALA A 608 24.26 13.20 9.95
C ALA A 608 25.62 13.17 9.23
N ILE A 609 26.43 14.22 9.35
CA ILE A 609 27.78 14.30 8.75
C ILE A 609 28.82 13.53 9.57
N LEU A 610 28.59 13.36 10.88
CA LEU A 610 29.54 12.71 11.79
C LEU A 610 29.93 11.28 11.36
N PRO A 611 28.99 10.38 10.99
CA PRO A 611 29.33 9.04 10.48
C PRO A 611 30.14 9.09 9.20
N VAL A 612 29.81 10.00 8.27
CA VAL A 612 30.51 10.16 7.00
C VAL A 612 31.94 10.61 7.25
N ARG A 613 32.15 11.59 8.13
CA ARG A 613 33.50 12.03 8.54
C ARG A 613 34.28 10.93 9.25
N CYS A 614 33.61 10.16 10.11
CA CYS A 614 34.24 9.04 10.80
C CYS A 614 34.68 7.97 9.77
N PHE A 615 33.83 7.66 8.79
CA PHE A 615 34.13 6.73 7.71
C PHE A 615 35.28 7.21 6.82
N THR A 616 35.29 8.48 6.40
CA THR A 616 36.39 9.02 5.57
C THR A 616 37.70 9.10 6.33
N GLN A 617 37.68 9.41 7.64
CA GLN A 617 38.86 9.32 8.50
C GLN A 617 39.36 7.88 8.67
N CYS A 618 38.46 6.89 8.72
CA CYS A 618 38.83 5.48 8.77
C CYS A 618 39.48 4.99 7.45
N LEU A 619 38.98 5.44 6.30
CA LEU A 619 39.58 5.11 5.00
C LEU A 619 40.93 5.82 4.77
N GLY A 620 41.07 7.07 5.24
CA GLY A 620 42.25 7.91 4.98
C GLY A 620 43.44 7.70 5.92
N ARG A 621 43.33 6.85 6.97
CA ARG A 621 44.42 6.61 7.94
C ARG A 621 45.15 5.29 7.72
N GLY A 622 44.99 4.69 6.54
CA GLY A 622 45.89 3.65 6.04
C GLY A 622 47.25 4.26 5.75
N GLU A 623 48.13 4.20 6.75
CA GLU A 623 49.55 4.52 6.68
C GLU A 623 50.19 3.72 5.54
N GLY A 624 50.59 4.44 4.50
CA GLY A 624 51.21 3.91 3.30
C GLY A 624 51.58 5.07 2.41
N ASP A 625 52.68 5.75 2.75
CA ASP A 625 53.41 6.67 1.87
C ASP A 625 54.02 5.89 0.68
N GLY A 626 53.15 5.27 -0.11
CA GLY A 626 53.46 4.53 -1.32
C GLY A 626 52.55 5.01 -2.43
N GLU A 627 52.93 6.12 -3.06
CA GLU A 627 52.70 6.44 -4.48
C GLU A 627 51.43 5.85 -5.13
N MET A 628 50.24 6.22 -4.66
CA MET A 628 48.97 5.90 -5.34
C MET A 628 48.36 7.17 -5.95
N ARG A 629 49.12 7.82 -6.84
CA ARG A 629 48.74 9.10 -7.47
C ARG A 629 48.22 9.00 -8.91
N TYR A 630 47.91 7.80 -9.42
CA TYR A 630 47.45 7.62 -10.82
C TYR A 630 46.14 6.83 -11.01
N ALA A 631 45.46 6.38 -9.96
CA ALA A 631 44.26 5.53 -10.12
C ALA A 631 42.91 6.22 -9.81
N SER A 632 42.91 7.46 -9.32
CA SER A 632 41.66 8.13 -8.89
C SER A 632 40.87 8.77 -10.04
N GLU A 633 41.54 9.31 -11.06
CA GLU A 633 40.84 9.95 -12.19
C GLU A 633 40.25 8.92 -13.17
N SER A 634 40.88 7.75 -13.36
CA SER A 634 40.31 6.74 -14.25
C SER A 634 39.10 6.01 -13.65
N PHE A 635 38.98 5.98 -12.32
CA PHE A 635 37.91 5.25 -11.65
C PHE A 635 36.58 6.01 -11.71
N GLU A 636 36.58 7.34 -11.58
CA GLU A 636 35.35 8.13 -11.73
C GLU A 636 34.80 8.05 -13.16
N ASP A 637 35.66 8.14 -14.18
CA ASP A 637 35.25 8.02 -15.59
C ASP A 637 34.73 6.60 -15.92
N GLU A 638 35.34 5.55 -15.34
CA GLU A 638 34.88 4.18 -15.53
C GLU A 638 33.49 3.95 -14.88
N TRP A 639 33.24 4.52 -13.70
CA TRP A 639 31.95 4.39 -13.03
C TRP A 639 30.85 5.18 -13.71
N VAL A 640 31.12 6.40 -14.18
CA VAL A 640 30.14 7.19 -14.95
C VAL A 640 29.79 6.46 -16.25
N SER A 641 30.79 5.87 -16.93
CA SER A 641 30.57 5.05 -18.13
C SER A 641 29.73 3.79 -17.83
N LYS A 642 30.02 3.06 -16.74
CA LYS A 642 29.24 1.89 -16.31
C LYS A 642 27.81 2.27 -15.90
N LEU A 643 27.62 3.41 -15.24
CA LEU A 643 26.29 3.90 -14.85
C LEU A 643 25.46 4.22 -16.09
N HIS A 644 26.06 4.88 -17.09
CA HIS A 644 25.38 5.21 -18.34
C HIS A 644 25.08 3.95 -19.18
N TYR A 645 25.97 2.96 -19.16
CA TYR A 645 25.74 1.65 -19.76
C TYR A 645 24.58 0.90 -19.08
N MET A 646 24.54 0.89 -17.74
CA MET A 646 23.44 0.29 -16.97
C MET A 646 22.11 0.99 -17.25
N GLU A 647 22.08 2.32 -17.33
CA GLU A 647 20.86 3.07 -17.67
C GLU A 647 20.37 2.71 -19.08
N LYS A 648 21.30 2.60 -20.05
CA LYS A 648 20.98 2.21 -21.43
C LYS A 648 20.47 0.77 -21.52
N GLN A 649 21.09 -0.17 -20.80
CA GLN A 649 20.62 -1.56 -20.72
C GLN A 649 19.25 -1.66 -20.05
N THR A 650 19.02 -0.89 -18.98
CA THR A 650 17.73 -0.88 -18.27
C THR A 650 16.62 -0.33 -19.16
N LYS A 651 16.88 0.77 -19.90
CA LYS A 651 15.94 1.29 -20.90
C LYS A 651 15.66 0.28 -22.01
N ALA A 652 16.69 -0.38 -22.55
CA ALA A 652 16.50 -1.41 -23.57
C ALA A 652 15.68 -2.61 -23.06
N ILE A 653 15.90 -3.06 -21.82
CA ILE A 653 15.11 -4.14 -21.20
C ILE A 653 13.65 -3.70 -21.00
N ILE A 654 13.42 -2.46 -20.57
CA ILE A 654 12.07 -1.90 -20.42
C ILE A 654 11.37 -1.86 -21.78
N ASP A 655 11.98 -1.31 -22.82
CA ASP A 655 11.39 -1.22 -24.17
C ASP A 655 11.09 -2.61 -24.77
N VAL A 656 11.98 -3.58 -24.56
CA VAL A 656 11.76 -4.98 -24.98
C VAL A 656 10.65 -5.64 -24.18
N SER A 657 10.54 -5.34 -22.88
CA SER A 657 9.46 -5.87 -22.04
C SER A 657 8.11 -5.27 -22.40
N GLU A 658 8.03 -3.96 -22.64
CA GLU A 658 6.81 -3.26 -23.05
C GLU A 658 6.35 -3.75 -24.42
N SER A 659 7.25 -3.90 -25.40
CA SER A 659 6.90 -4.44 -26.72
C SER A 659 6.43 -5.92 -26.66
N ARG A 660 7.03 -6.75 -25.80
CA ARG A 660 6.53 -8.12 -25.55
C ARG A 660 5.17 -8.14 -24.89
N VAL A 661 4.93 -7.28 -23.90
CA VAL A 661 3.63 -7.19 -23.23
C VAL A 661 2.56 -6.72 -24.20
N VAL A 662 2.81 -5.65 -24.96
CA VAL A 662 1.87 -5.13 -25.96
C VAL A 662 1.58 -6.16 -27.06
N SER A 663 2.59 -6.88 -27.56
CA SER A 663 2.37 -7.92 -28.58
C SER A 663 1.61 -9.13 -28.03
N THR A 664 1.89 -9.56 -26.80
CA THR A 664 1.16 -10.67 -26.15
C THR A 664 -0.29 -10.27 -25.83
N MET A 665 -0.50 -9.03 -25.41
CA MET A 665 -1.82 -8.48 -25.11
C MET A 665 -2.66 -8.31 -26.39
N ASN A 666 -2.07 -7.79 -27.47
CA ASN A 666 -2.75 -7.72 -28.77
C ASN A 666 -3.06 -9.12 -29.33
N LYS A 667 -2.17 -10.09 -29.16
CA LYS A 667 -2.42 -11.49 -29.56
C LYS A 667 -3.59 -12.11 -28.78
N THR A 668 -3.60 -11.94 -27.46
CA THR A 668 -4.68 -12.48 -26.60
C THR A 668 -6.02 -11.79 -26.83
N ILE A 669 -6.03 -10.48 -27.08
CA ILE A 669 -7.24 -9.75 -27.49
C ILE A 669 -7.76 -10.32 -28.80
N LYS A 670 -6.90 -10.49 -29.82
CA LYS A 670 -7.29 -11.02 -31.11
C LYS A 670 -7.82 -12.46 -31.02
N GLU A 671 -7.17 -13.32 -30.23
CA GLU A 671 -7.66 -14.69 -29.97
C GLU A 671 -9.00 -14.71 -29.20
N SER A 672 -9.24 -13.72 -28.33
CA SER A 672 -10.53 -13.59 -27.63
C SER A 672 -11.64 -13.07 -28.53
N GLU A 673 -11.35 -12.11 -29.42
CA GLU A 673 -12.29 -11.62 -30.44
C GLU A 673 -12.67 -12.74 -31.41
N GLU A 674 -11.70 -13.52 -31.88
CA GLU A 674 -11.94 -14.68 -32.76
C GLU A 674 -12.80 -15.76 -32.09
N ARG A 675 -12.60 -16.01 -30.78
CA ARG A 675 -13.46 -16.93 -30.01
C ARG A 675 -14.89 -16.42 -29.90
N VAL A 676 -15.09 -15.15 -29.54
CA VAL A 676 -16.44 -14.56 -29.42
C VAL A 676 -17.16 -14.54 -30.77
N ILE A 677 -16.45 -14.25 -31.87
CA ILE A 677 -17.02 -14.30 -33.22
C ILE A 677 -17.42 -15.73 -33.60
N ASN A 678 -16.59 -16.73 -33.27
CA ASN A 678 -16.90 -18.14 -33.56
C ASN A 678 -18.07 -18.67 -32.73
N GLU A 679 -18.13 -18.34 -31.44
CA GLU A 679 -19.26 -18.68 -30.56
C GLU A 679 -20.56 -18.00 -31.04
N SER A 680 -20.49 -16.72 -31.44
CA SER A 680 -21.63 -16.00 -32.00
C SER A 680 -22.12 -16.63 -33.32
N ARG A 681 -21.19 -17.05 -34.20
CA ARG A 681 -21.53 -17.76 -35.44
C ARG A 681 -22.16 -19.13 -35.18
N GLN A 682 -21.66 -19.88 -34.20
CA GLN A 682 -22.28 -21.15 -33.80
C GLN A 682 -23.70 -20.92 -33.26
N GLY A 683 -23.90 -19.92 -32.40
CA GLY A 683 -25.22 -19.56 -31.87
C GLY A 683 -26.21 -19.16 -32.97
N VAL A 684 -25.78 -18.34 -33.94
CA VAL A 684 -26.63 -17.97 -35.10
C VAL A 684 -26.97 -19.20 -35.95
N GLY A 685 -26.00 -20.09 -36.21
CA GLY A 685 -26.23 -21.30 -36.99
C GLY A 685 -27.11 -22.35 -36.31
N GLU A 686 -27.18 -22.36 -34.97
CA GLU A 686 -28.18 -23.15 -34.23
C GLU A 686 -29.57 -22.51 -34.32
N LEU A 687 -29.66 -21.18 -34.21
CA LEU A 687 -30.90 -20.43 -34.34
C LEU A 687 -31.52 -20.57 -35.73
N GLU A 688 -30.73 -20.50 -36.80
CA GLU A 688 -31.19 -20.75 -38.17
C GLU A 688 -31.71 -22.18 -38.36
N ARG A 689 -31.04 -23.17 -37.74
CA ARG A 689 -31.49 -24.57 -37.77
C ARG A 689 -32.79 -24.79 -36.99
N GLU A 690 -32.97 -24.12 -35.85
CA GLU A 690 -34.23 -24.13 -35.10
C GLU A 690 -35.34 -23.42 -35.88
N LEU A 691 -35.05 -22.27 -36.52
CA LEU A 691 -36.02 -21.56 -37.36
C LEU A 691 -36.46 -22.39 -38.56
N ALA A 692 -35.53 -23.10 -39.21
CA ALA A 692 -35.82 -23.97 -40.34
C ALA A 692 -36.67 -25.20 -39.96
N LYS A 693 -36.64 -25.64 -38.71
CA LYS A 693 -37.56 -26.68 -38.21
C LYS A 693 -38.98 -26.15 -37.98
N ILE A 694 -39.10 -24.87 -37.63
CA ILE A 694 -40.39 -24.22 -37.33
C ILE A 694 -41.11 -23.82 -38.62
N ILE A 695 -40.38 -23.39 -39.64
CA ILE A 695 -40.93 -23.02 -40.94
C ILE A 695 -41.09 -24.28 -41.79
N THR A 696 -42.22 -24.98 -41.63
CA THR A 696 -42.64 -26.02 -42.58
C THR A 696 -43.26 -25.35 -43.82
N PRO A 697 -42.96 -25.83 -45.04
CA PRO A 697 -43.34 -25.16 -46.29
C PRO A 697 -44.84 -25.25 -46.65
N GLU A 698 -45.74 -25.62 -45.72
CA GLU A 698 -47.17 -25.78 -45.99
C GLU A 698 -48.02 -24.51 -45.75
N ASP A 699 -47.47 -23.44 -45.14
CA ASP A 699 -48.27 -22.27 -44.72
C ASP A 699 -47.86 -20.92 -45.37
N VAL A 700 -47.35 -20.92 -46.60
CA VAL A 700 -47.15 -19.66 -47.36
C VAL A 700 -48.21 -19.52 -48.45
N PRO A 701 -49.28 -18.73 -48.23
CA PRO A 701 -50.21 -18.41 -49.30
C PRO A 701 -49.50 -17.49 -50.29
N LEU A 702 -49.43 -17.93 -51.56
CA LEU A 702 -49.03 -17.09 -52.68
C LEU A 702 -49.94 -15.85 -52.74
N ALA A 703 -49.37 -14.69 -52.50
CA ALA A 703 -49.92 -13.37 -52.84
C ALA A 703 -48.80 -12.50 -53.41
#